data_AF-B0CD19-F1
#
_entry.id   AF-B0CD19-F1
#
_cell.length_a   1.000
_cell.length_b   1.000
_cell.length_c   1.000
_cell.angle_alpha   90.00
_cell.angle_beta   90.00
_cell.angle_gamma   90.00
#
_symmetry.space_group_name_H-M   'P 1'
#
loop_
_entity.id
_entity.type
_entity.pdbx_description
1 polymer ?
#
loop_
_entity_poly.entity_id
_entity_poly.type
_entity_poly.pdbx_seq_one_letter_code
_entity_poly.pdbx_strand_id
1 'polypeptide(L)'
;MASLQEDLKAGIAAHQKGQQSQAIQILERVWQAATPGSSVHVQAQMYLIMAHQSCGQLEQALMLCQPLAASPIAQVQEWANQVLPQLQQDQENQIPTATASATAETSAPSPEPSQPSPEFSQKSRSFGGMKLAMVGIGGNLSLASGITISLLFGMVLVLVLGVFLITESDNPGLGLGAAVIFTLVINAAVFFFSPFLMDWTQRWLYGTHWITLGELEHLSPETSQILQRICTEKNLKMPRLGIIEDQNPTAFTYGSLPNSARLVVSRGLFTYLDEDEVATVYAHELGHIVHWDFAVMTLASTLVQITYLIYTFASRAGRRGGSSKGKDALQAAAISAYIFYIIGTYLVLYLSRTREYFADHFAAEVTGNPNALSRALVKIAYGIVEEGQRSKEPSRLLEGTRALGIYDAKAATSSGTAYRVASDTSKIGRVFLWDLFNPWAFWMELQSTHPLTGKRVRALSTYAEQLGLDIEFDMGRVVGEGRHLNKQRLYSHFFLDLLLYGAEFIGLGVGLILGLAVGTNPISLMLIGLGIGILAKTFIMYPNFGQAPERDILTLMSDPYASPLRGQPVQLEGQLIGRGDAGYKFGSDLKLQDKSGMLFLRYSSRFGPIGNFLFGMSQVKDLIGTQVGTTGWFRRSIAPWMDLIQLRTDGGRVINSYHRFWSFGFGGFFIVLGLVFNFLLLPGLVG
;
A
#
# COMPACT_ATOMS: atom_id res chain seq x y z
N MET A 1 53.55 19.29 4.96
CA MET A 1 53.90 19.17 3.53
C MET A 1 54.86 18.01 3.26
N ALA A 2 55.93 17.79 4.05
CA ALA A 2 56.86 16.67 3.84
C ALA A 2 56.20 15.28 3.89
N SER A 3 55.26 15.05 4.82
CA SER A 3 54.53 13.76 4.94
C SER A 3 53.63 13.45 3.74
N LEU A 4 52.86 14.43 3.26
CA LEU A 4 51.95 14.25 2.11
C LEU A 4 52.71 13.96 0.80
N GLN A 5 53.93 14.46 0.67
CA GLN A 5 54.76 14.22 -0.50
C GLN A 5 55.40 12.81 -0.48
N GLU A 6 55.65 12.25 0.71
CA GLU A 6 56.05 10.84 0.87
C GLU A 6 54.87 9.90 0.59
N ASP A 7 53.68 10.22 1.10
CA ASP A 7 52.45 9.45 0.85
C ASP A 7 52.07 9.47 -0.64
N LEU A 8 52.22 10.62 -1.32
CA LEU A 8 52.02 10.71 -2.77
C LEU A 8 52.98 9.79 -3.52
N LYS A 9 54.27 9.77 -3.15
CA LYS A 9 55.25 8.86 -3.75
C LYS A 9 54.90 7.39 -3.51
N ALA A 10 54.42 7.05 -2.32
CA ALA A 10 53.98 5.70 -1.99
C ALA A 10 52.76 5.27 -2.84
N GLY A 11 51.78 6.17 -3.01
CA GLY A 11 50.61 5.92 -3.87
C GLY A 11 50.97 5.73 -5.34
N ILE A 12 51.87 6.57 -5.87
CA ILE A 12 52.39 6.43 -7.24
C ILE A 12 53.15 5.11 -7.42
N ALA A 13 53.99 4.73 -6.45
CA ALA A 13 54.73 3.48 -6.49
C ALA A 13 53.81 2.24 -6.43
N ALA A 14 52.71 2.30 -5.68
CA ALA A 14 51.70 1.24 -5.63
C ALA A 14 50.98 1.07 -6.98
N HIS A 15 50.63 2.18 -7.64
CA HIS A 15 50.03 2.16 -8.98
C HIS A 15 50.98 1.53 -10.01
N GLN A 16 52.27 1.92 -10.00
CA GLN A 16 53.29 1.37 -10.90
C GLN A 16 53.56 -0.12 -10.67
N LYS A 17 53.31 -0.64 -9.46
CA LYS A 17 53.41 -2.07 -9.11
C LYS A 17 52.14 -2.86 -9.44
N GLY A 18 51.10 -2.24 -10.02
CA GLY A 18 49.82 -2.88 -10.32
C GLY A 18 48.93 -3.12 -9.09
N GLN A 19 49.28 -2.57 -7.92
CA GLN A 19 48.50 -2.72 -6.68
C GLN A 19 47.42 -1.64 -6.59
N GLN A 20 46.43 -1.71 -7.49
CA GLN A 20 45.50 -0.59 -7.73
C GLN A 20 44.60 -0.25 -6.54
N SER A 21 44.07 -1.25 -5.82
CA SER A 21 43.26 -1.01 -4.62
C SER A 21 44.03 -0.28 -3.51
N GLN A 22 45.33 -0.60 -3.36
CA GLN A 22 46.21 0.06 -2.39
C GLN A 22 46.59 1.48 -2.87
N ALA A 23 46.81 1.66 -4.17
CA ALA A 23 47.07 2.96 -4.77
C ALA A 23 45.90 3.92 -4.56
N ILE A 24 44.66 3.47 -4.82
CA ILE A 24 43.43 4.28 -4.63
C ILE A 24 43.31 4.74 -3.18
N GLN A 25 43.45 3.85 -2.20
CA GLN A 25 43.34 4.21 -0.78
C GLN A 25 44.37 5.27 -0.33
N ILE A 26 45.61 5.16 -0.81
CA ILE A 26 46.68 6.12 -0.47
C ILE A 26 46.45 7.44 -1.18
N LEU A 27 46.19 7.41 -2.49
CA LEU A 27 46.01 8.60 -3.33
C LEU A 27 44.76 9.40 -2.96
N GLU A 28 43.67 8.74 -2.60
CA GLU A 28 42.42 9.40 -2.15
C GLU A 28 42.64 10.16 -0.84
N ARG A 29 43.37 9.56 0.11
CA ARG A 29 43.75 10.23 1.37
C ARG A 29 44.63 11.46 1.11
N VAL A 30 45.61 11.34 0.20
CA VAL A 30 46.48 12.46 -0.17
C VAL A 30 45.67 13.56 -0.88
N TRP A 31 44.76 13.19 -1.77
CA TRP A 31 43.91 14.14 -2.50
C TRP A 31 43.00 14.94 -1.57
N GLN A 32 42.36 14.27 -0.60
CA GLN A 32 41.51 14.92 0.40
C GLN A 32 42.28 15.79 1.39
N ALA A 33 43.51 15.40 1.75
CA ALA A 33 44.33 16.12 2.72
C ALA A 33 45.15 17.28 2.11
N ALA A 34 45.41 17.26 0.79
CA ALA A 34 46.17 18.30 0.11
C ALA A 34 45.31 19.54 -0.20
N THR A 35 45.92 20.73 -0.12
CA THR A 35 45.23 21.99 -0.44
C THR A 35 44.74 21.99 -1.89
N PRO A 36 43.46 22.29 -2.16
CA PRO A 36 42.91 22.33 -3.51
C PRO A 36 43.74 23.23 -4.44
N GLY A 37 44.11 22.70 -5.61
CA GLY A 37 44.96 23.40 -6.59
C GLY A 37 46.47 23.35 -6.34
N SER A 38 46.95 22.76 -5.23
CA SER A 38 48.38 22.51 -5.03
C SER A 38 48.91 21.44 -5.99
N SER A 39 50.23 21.45 -6.27
CA SER A 39 50.85 20.45 -7.16
C SER A 39 50.64 19.02 -6.67
N VAL A 40 50.69 18.80 -5.34
CA VAL A 40 50.43 17.50 -4.70
C VAL A 40 48.98 17.08 -4.89
N HIS A 41 48.02 18.01 -4.75
CA HIS A 41 46.59 17.74 -4.94
C HIS A 41 46.28 17.32 -6.38
N VAL A 42 46.82 18.05 -7.36
CA VAL A 42 46.61 17.75 -8.78
C VAL A 42 47.28 16.43 -9.18
N GLN A 43 48.51 16.16 -8.71
CA GLN A 43 49.19 14.90 -8.98
C GLN A 43 48.44 13.71 -8.35
N ALA A 44 47.96 13.85 -7.11
CA ALA A 44 47.16 12.81 -6.46
C ALA A 44 45.88 12.52 -7.28
N GLN A 45 45.18 13.55 -7.74
CA GLN A 45 43.97 13.42 -8.56
C GLN A 45 44.25 12.72 -9.90
N MET A 46 45.33 13.07 -10.60
CA MET A 46 45.70 12.44 -11.88
C MET A 46 46.00 10.95 -11.72
N TYR A 47 46.78 10.57 -10.70
CA TYR A 47 47.07 9.15 -10.43
C TYR A 47 45.87 8.38 -9.91
N LEU A 48 44.96 9.04 -9.19
CA LEU A 48 43.70 8.46 -8.76
C LEU A 48 42.79 8.13 -9.96
N ILE A 49 42.72 9.01 -10.97
CA ILE A 49 42.02 8.77 -12.24
C ILE A 49 42.60 7.54 -12.96
N MET A 50 43.93 7.47 -13.10
CA MET A 50 44.59 6.33 -13.75
C MET A 50 44.36 5.02 -12.99
N ALA A 51 44.35 5.05 -11.65
CA ALA A 51 44.08 3.87 -10.83
C ALA A 51 42.63 3.41 -10.99
N HIS A 52 41.64 4.31 -10.93
CA HIS A 52 40.23 3.96 -11.17
C HIS A 52 39.99 3.42 -12.59
N GLN A 53 40.62 4.01 -13.61
CA GLN A 53 40.55 3.49 -14.98
C GLN A 53 41.08 2.05 -15.06
N SER A 54 42.22 1.77 -14.44
CA SER A 54 42.81 0.42 -14.44
C SER A 54 42.00 -0.63 -13.67
N CYS A 55 41.14 -0.21 -12.74
CA CYS A 55 40.20 -1.07 -12.01
C CYS A 55 38.84 -1.22 -12.70
N GLY A 56 38.62 -0.60 -13.86
CA GLY A 56 37.32 -0.59 -14.54
C GLY A 56 36.27 0.31 -13.89
N GLN A 57 36.65 1.15 -12.93
CA GLN A 57 35.78 2.12 -12.26
C GLN A 57 35.67 3.41 -13.08
N LEU A 58 35.16 3.29 -14.31
CA LEU A 58 35.17 4.37 -15.32
C LEU A 58 34.34 5.59 -14.90
N GLU A 59 33.23 5.40 -14.20
CA GLU A 59 32.37 6.50 -13.72
C GLU A 59 33.10 7.40 -12.71
N GLN A 60 33.87 6.81 -11.79
CA GLN A 60 34.68 7.53 -10.80
C GLN A 60 35.85 8.26 -11.48
N ALA A 61 36.50 7.61 -12.45
CA ALA A 61 37.55 8.23 -13.26
C ALA A 61 37.02 9.45 -14.05
N LEU A 62 35.83 9.35 -14.65
CA LEU A 62 35.18 10.45 -15.37
C LEU A 62 34.81 11.62 -14.46
N MET A 63 34.21 11.34 -13.31
CA MET A 63 33.86 12.35 -12.30
C MET A 63 35.09 13.14 -11.82
N LEU A 64 36.21 12.45 -11.61
CA LEU A 64 37.47 13.08 -11.20
C LEU A 64 38.18 13.81 -12.35
N CYS A 65 38.00 13.37 -13.60
CA CYS A 65 38.64 13.95 -14.78
C CYS A 65 37.93 15.20 -15.31
N GLN A 66 36.59 15.25 -15.27
CA GLN A 66 35.78 16.37 -15.78
C GLN A 66 36.21 17.75 -15.25
N PRO A 67 36.47 17.95 -13.94
CA PRO A 67 36.95 19.24 -13.42
C PRO A 67 38.33 19.65 -13.94
N LEU A 68 39.19 18.68 -14.30
CA LEU A 68 40.55 18.97 -14.78
C LEU A 68 40.58 19.54 -16.21
N ALA A 69 39.54 19.29 -17.01
CA ALA A 69 39.39 19.88 -18.35
C ALA A 69 39.17 21.42 -18.31
N ALA A 70 38.76 21.95 -17.14
CA ALA A 70 38.61 23.38 -16.87
C ALA A 70 39.74 23.96 -15.99
N SER A 71 40.83 23.20 -15.77
CA SER A 71 41.94 23.61 -14.91
C SER A 71 42.71 24.81 -15.48
N PRO A 72 43.16 25.77 -14.66
CA PRO A 72 43.99 26.90 -15.10
C PRO A 72 45.43 26.50 -15.46
N ILE A 73 45.85 25.25 -15.22
CA ILE A 73 47.18 24.73 -15.52
C ILE A 73 47.16 24.09 -16.91
N ALA A 74 47.81 24.71 -17.90
CA ALA A 74 47.79 24.28 -19.30
C ALA A 74 48.16 22.79 -19.51
N GLN A 75 49.20 22.29 -18.83
CA GLN A 75 49.62 20.88 -18.93
C GLN A 75 48.56 19.89 -18.42
N VAL A 76 47.81 20.26 -17.38
CA VAL A 76 46.79 19.42 -16.76
C VAL A 76 45.52 19.42 -17.60
N GLN A 77 45.18 20.58 -18.14
CA GLN A 77 44.07 20.73 -19.09
C GLN A 77 44.31 19.93 -20.38
N GLU A 78 45.53 20.00 -20.93
CA GLU A 78 45.91 19.24 -22.12
C GLU A 78 45.86 17.72 -21.88
N TRP A 79 46.38 17.27 -20.72
CA TRP A 79 46.28 15.86 -20.32
C TRP A 79 44.82 15.41 -20.14
N ALA A 80 43.98 16.19 -19.45
CA ALA A 80 42.58 15.84 -19.23
C ALA A 80 41.79 15.77 -20.55
N ASN A 81 42.06 16.68 -21.50
CA ASN A 81 41.42 16.67 -22.82
C ASN A 81 41.83 15.47 -23.69
N GLN A 82 42.98 14.84 -23.41
CA GLN A 82 43.40 13.60 -24.09
C GLN A 82 42.77 12.34 -23.46
N VAL A 83 42.64 12.32 -22.13
CA VAL A 83 42.15 11.14 -21.38
C VAL A 83 40.62 11.07 -21.34
N LEU A 84 39.93 12.22 -21.28
CA LEU A 84 38.47 12.27 -21.16
C LEU A 84 37.73 11.55 -22.30
N PRO A 85 38.09 11.74 -23.60
CA PRO A 85 37.45 11.00 -24.69
C PRO A 85 37.68 9.48 -24.61
N GLN A 86 38.85 9.05 -24.13
CA GLN A 86 39.17 7.63 -23.97
C GLN A 86 38.30 7.00 -22.88
N LEU A 87 38.14 7.67 -21.74
CA LEU A 87 37.27 7.20 -20.65
C LEU A 87 35.79 7.14 -21.07
N GLN A 88 35.34 8.11 -21.88
CA GLN A 88 33.97 8.11 -22.42
C GLN A 88 33.75 6.96 -23.40
N GLN A 89 34.73 6.70 -24.28
CA GLN A 89 34.68 5.59 -25.22
C GLN A 89 34.77 4.22 -24.51
N ASP A 90 35.60 4.09 -23.49
CA ASP A 90 35.69 2.89 -22.65
C ASP A 90 34.37 2.64 -21.92
N GLN A 91 33.66 3.70 -21.49
CA GLN A 91 32.36 3.60 -20.85
C GLN A 91 31.27 3.18 -21.85
N GLU A 92 31.28 3.72 -23.07
CA GLU A 92 30.38 3.29 -24.14
C GLU A 92 30.63 1.83 -24.55
N ASN A 93 31.89 1.39 -24.58
CA ASN A 93 32.25 0.01 -24.89
C ASN A 93 31.91 -1.00 -23.78
N GLN A 94 31.69 -0.54 -22.54
CA GLN A 94 31.16 -1.37 -21.44
C GLN A 94 29.63 -1.54 -21.50
N ILE A 95 28.94 -0.83 -22.39
CA ILE A 95 27.50 -1.02 -22.65
C ILE A 95 27.36 -2.06 -23.77
N PRO A 96 26.76 -3.25 -23.53
CA PRO A 96 26.63 -4.26 -24.58
C PRO A 96 25.78 -3.74 -25.74
N THR A 97 26.39 -3.63 -26.92
CA THR A 97 25.70 -3.29 -28.17
C THR A 97 24.79 -4.45 -28.57
N ALA A 98 23.49 -4.29 -28.37
CA ALA A 98 22.48 -5.28 -28.75
C ALA A 98 22.37 -5.39 -30.28
N THR A 99 23.10 -6.35 -30.88
CA THR A 99 22.77 -6.86 -32.22
C THR A 99 23.16 -8.33 -32.37
N ALA A 100 22.17 -9.12 -32.81
CA ALA A 100 22.23 -10.48 -33.35
C ALA A 100 21.97 -11.67 -32.38
N SER A 101 21.11 -12.56 -32.87
CA SER A 101 20.65 -13.87 -32.38
C SER A 101 19.60 -13.92 -31.26
N ALA A 102 18.35 -14.06 -31.73
CA ALA A 102 17.20 -14.53 -30.98
C ALA A 102 17.40 -16.00 -30.55
N THR A 103 17.13 -16.26 -29.27
CA THR A 103 16.53 -17.46 -28.62
C THR A 103 17.19 -17.68 -27.26
N ALA A 104 16.66 -17.08 -26.20
CA ALA A 104 16.71 -17.57 -24.81
C ALA A 104 15.89 -16.64 -23.90
N GLU A 105 15.32 -17.24 -22.88
CA GLU A 105 14.37 -16.74 -21.89
C GLU A 105 14.70 -15.35 -21.32
N THR A 106 13.70 -14.47 -21.30
CA THR A 106 13.78 -13.12 -20.72
C THR A 106 13.70 -13.19 -19.20
N SER A 107 14.83 -13.28 -18.52
CA SER A 107 14.98 -12.79 -17.14
C SER A 107 15.52 -11.37 -17.18
N ALA A 108 14.68 -10.40 -16.83
CA ALA A 108 15.14 -9.03 -16.58
C ALA A 108 16.11 -9.04 -15.37
N PRO A 109 17.14 -8.18 -15.34
CA PRO A 109 18.06 -8.12 -14.20
C PRO A 109 17.29 -7.59 -12.99
N SER A 110 17.16 -8.44 -11.97
CA SER A 110 16.73 -8.04 -10.63
C SER A 110 17.67 -6.95 -10.12
N PRO A 111 17.18 -5.86 -9.52
CA PRO A 111 18.05 -4.98 -8.74
C PRO A 111 18.55 -5.81 -7.56
N GLU A 112 19.84 -6.17 -7.53
CA GLU A 112 20.46 -6.76 -6.34
C GLU A 112 20.29 -5.75 -5.19
N PRO A 113 19.50 -6.07 -4.16
CA PRO A 113 19.49 -5.26 -2.95
C PRO A 113 20.85 -5.43 -2.29
N SER A 114 21.40 -4.35 -1.74
CA SER A 114 22.56 -4.41 -0.87
C SER A 114 22.33 -5.46 0.23
N GLN A 115 22.99 -6.61 0.13
CA GLN A 115 22.93 -7.63 1.19
C GLN A 115 23.50 -7.02 2.47
N PRO A 116 22.82 -7.13 3.62
CA PRO A 116 23.37 -6.68 4.87
C PRO A 116 24.65 -7.47 5.17
N SER A 117 25.69 -6.77 5.61
CA SER A 117 26.96 -7.40 6.01
C SER A 117 26.72 -8.49 7.07
N PRO A 118 27.43 -9.63 7.04
CA PRO A 118 27.27 -10.76 7.98
C PRO A 118 27.27 -10.36 9.47
N GLU A 119 27.96 -9.28 9.85
CA GLU A 119 27.99 -8.75 11.22
C GLU A 119 26.60 -8.28 11.73
N PHE A 120 25.75 -7.75 10.85
CA PHE A 120 24.45 -7.20 11.22
C PHE A 120 23.44 -8.28 11.62
N SER A 121 23.40 -9.36 10.83
CA SER A 121 22.57 -10.55 11.10
C SER A 121 22.98 -11.27 12.40
N GLN A 122 24.28 -11.28 12.73
CA GLN A 122 24.74 -11.86 14.00
C GLN A 122 24.38 -11.00 15.22
N LYS A 123 24.47 -9.67 15.10
CA LYS A 123 24.15 -8.74 16.19
C LYS A 123 22.64 -8.76 16.52
N SER A 124 21.77 -8.79 15.50
CA SER A 124 20.31 -8.89 15.69
C SER A 124 19.89 -10.19 16.40
N ARG A 125 20.52 -11.33 16.04
CA ARG A 125 20.24 -12.65 16.65
C ARG A 125 20.57 -12.71 18.14
N SER A 126 21.54 -11.93 18.63
CA SER A 126 21.91 -11.86 20.05
C SER A 126 20.84 -11.21 20.93
N PHE A 127 19.93 -10.45 20.33
CA PHE A 127 18.89 -9.67 21.02
C PHE A 127 17.51 -10.35 21.02
N GLY A 128 17.38 -11.52 20.39
CA GLY A 128 16.14 -12.28 20.38
C GLY A 128 15.64 -12.60 21.79
N GLY A 129 14.39 -12.22 22.09
CA GLY A 129 13.73 -12.42 23.38
C GLY A 129 13.77 -11.22 24.34
N MET A 130 14.39 -10.09 23.97
CA MET A 130 14.29 -8.86 24.76
C MET A 130 12.90 -8.24 24.66
N LYS A 131 12.34 -7.83 25.80
CA LYS A 131 11.05 -7.13 25.83
C LYS A 131 11.18 -5.74 25.24
N LEU A 132 10.38 -5.45 24.23
CA LEU A 132 10.31 -4.15 23.58
C LEU A 132 9.16 -3.33 24.16
N ALA A 133 9.32 -2.01 24.17
CA ALA A 133 8.27 -1.09 24.59
C ALA A 133 7.42 -0.69 23.38
N MET A 134 6.13 -1.03 23.40
CA MET A 134 5.17 -0.55 22.41
C MET A 134 4.70 0.87 22.77
N VAL A 135 4.77 1.81 21.82
CA VAL A 135 4.37 3.22 22.03
C VAL A 135 2.85 3.38 21.81
N GLY A 136 2.10 3.78 22.85
CA GLY A 136 0.69 4.23 22.74
C GLY A 136 -0.32 3.50 23.66
N ILE A 137 -1.58 3.96 23.64
CA ILE A 137 -2.71 3.44 24.46
C ILE A 137 -3.03 1.96 24.17
N GLY A 138 -2.47 1.41 23.09
CA GLY A 138 -2.58 0.00 22.70
C GLY A 138 -1.50 -0.93 23.27
N GLY A 139 -0.64 -0.51 24.19
CA GLY A 139 0.50 -1.31 24.68
C GLY A 139 0.17 -2.64 25.39
N ASN A 140 -1.10 -3.01 25.50
CA ASN A 140 -1.53 -4.33 25.97
C ASN A 140 -2.66 -4.89 25.12
N LEU A 141 -2.35 -5.95 24.35
CA LEU A 141 -3.28 -6.63 23.45
C LEU A 141 -4.51 -7.17 24.19
N SER A 142 -4.33 -7.67 25.41
CA SER A 142 -5.43 -8.22 26.22
C SER A 142 -6.41 -7.13 26.64
N LEU A 143 -5.91 -5.92 26.95
CA LEU A 143 -6.74 -4.77 27.30
C LEU A 143 -7.48 -4.23 26.07
N ALA A 144 -6.79 -4.06 24.94
CA ALA A 144 -7.42 -3.61 23.70
C ALA A 144 -8.51 -4.58 23.23
N SER A 145 -8.23 -5.89 23.28
CA SER A 145 -9.20 -6.94 22.96
C SER A 145 -10.37 -6.95 23.95
N GLY A 146 -10.06 -6.89 25.25
CA GLY A 146 -11.06 -6.88 26.32
C GLY A 146 -12.04 -5.72 26.21
N ILE A 147 -11.54 -4.49 26.09
CA ILE A 147 -12.38 -3.30 25.91
C ILE A 147 -13.25 -3.44 24.66
N THR A 148 -12.67 -3.84 23.53
CA THR A 148 -13.40 -3.96 22.27
C THR A 148 -14.51 -5.01 22.36
N ILE A 149 -14.22 -6.19 22.90
CA ILE A 149 -15.20 -7.26 23.09
C ILE A 149 -16.28 -6.83 24.09
N SER A 150 -15.92 -6.17 25.20
CA SER A 150 -16.89 -5.67 26.17
C SER A 150 -17.82 -4.62 25.58
N LEU A 151 -17.30 -3.70 24.74
CA LEU A 151 -18.13 -2.73 24.03
C LEU A 151 -19.08 -3.41 23.03
N LEU A 152 -18.58 -4.35 22.24
CA LEU A 152 -19.40 -5.13 21.29
C LEU A 152 -20.49 -5.93 22.02
N PHE A 153 -20.13 -6.59 23.12
CA PHE A 153 -21.07 -7.33 23.95
C PHE A 153 -22.12 -6.41 24.60
N GLY A 154 -21.69 -5.26 25.14
CA GLY A 154 -22.58 -4.25 25.69
C GLY A 154 -23.58 -3.72 24.65
N MET A 155 -23.14 -3.46 23.42
CA MET A 155 -24.03 -3.07 22.32
C MET A 155 -25.07 -4.16 22.01
N VAL A 156 -24.64 -5.42 21.89
CA VAL A 156 -25.56 -6.55 21.67
C VAL A 156 -26.54 -6.68 22.83
N LEU A 157 -26.07 -6.60 24.08
CA LEU A 157 -26.90 -6.70 25.28
C LEU A 157 -27.98 -5.61 25.30
N VAL A 158 -27.60 -4.35 25.07
CA VAL A 158 -28.54 -3.22 25.02
C VAL A 158 -29.58 -3.41 23.92
N LEU A 159 -29.19 -3.89 22.74
CA LEU A 159 -30.14 -4.15 21.66
C LEU A 159 -31.10 -5.30 21.96
N VAL A 160 -30.60 -6.40 22.53
CA VAL A 160 -31.43 -7.55 22.90
C VAL A 160 -32.44 -7.15 23.98
N LEU A 161 -31.99 -6.48 25.05
CA LEU A 161 -32.88 -5.96 26.10
C LEU A 161 -33.86 -4.94 25.54
N GLY A 162 -33.40 -4.02 24.68
CA GLY A 162 -34.24 -3.01 24.06
C GLY A 162 -35.36 -3.62 23.22
N VAL A 163 -35.04 -4.59 22.35
CA VAL A 163 -36.08 -5.30 21.57
C VAL A 163 -37.03 -6.07 22.48
N PHE A 164 -36.51 -6.79 23.48
CA PHE A 164 -37.33 -7.56 24.42
C PHE A 164 -38.34 -6.68 25.16
N LEU A 165 -37.92 -5.51 25.66
CA LEU A 165 -38.81 -4.57 26.37
C LEU A 165 -39.85 -3.90 25.45
N ILE A 166 -39.56 -3.77 24.15
CA ILE A 166 -40.45 -3.10 23.18
C ILE A 166 -41.55 -4.03 22.66
N THR A 167 -41.27 -5.32 22.49
CA THR A 167 -42.28 -6.28 22.01
C THR A 167 -43.18 -6.76 23.14
N GLU A 168 -44.36 -6.15 23.29
CA GLU A 168 -45.48 -6.64 24.10
C GLU A 168 -46.22 -7.79 23.39
N SER A 169 -45.59 -8.95 23.20
CA SER A 169 -46.33 -10.15 22.77
C SER A 169 -46.11 -11.32 23.73
N ASP A 170 -46.96 -12.33 23.66
CA ASP A 170 -46.89 -13.49 24.55
C ASP A 170 -45.65 -14.38 24.29
N ASN A 171 -44.95 -14.23 23.15
CA ASN A 171 -43.74 -14.99 22.79
C ASN A 171 -42.74 -14.32 21.79
N PRO A 172 -42.36 -13.04 21.92
CA PRO A 172 -41.41 -12.39 21.02
C PRO A 172 -39.96 -12.80 21.31
N GLY A 173 -39.68 -13.13 22.57
CA GLY A 173 -38.36 -13.60 23.02
C GLY A 173 -37.97 -14.96 22.44
N LEU A 174 -38.93 -15.83 22.09
CA LEU A 174 -38.64 -17.14 21.52
C LEU A 174 -38.05 -17.02 20.11
N GLY A 175 -38.59 -16.14 19.26
CA GLY A 175 -38.10 -15.98 17.88
C GLY A 175 -36.72 -15.32 17.80
N LEU A 176 -36.51 -14.23 18.55
CA LEU A 176 -35.21 -13.56 18.63
C LEU A 176 -34.17 -14.43 19.36
N GLY A 177 -34.55 -15.04 20.48
CA GLY A 177 -33.70 -15.96 21.24
C GLY A 177 -33.29 -17.18 20.42
N ALA A 178 -34.23 -17.81 19.72
CA ALA A 178 -33.92 -18.90 18.79
C ALA A 178 -33.01 -18.44 17.66
N ALA A 179 -33.20 -17.23 17.09
CA ALA A 179 -32.33 -16.71 16.04
C ALA A 179 -30.90 -16.42 16.53
N VAL A 180 -30.74 -15.88 17.75
CA VAL A 180 -29.43 -15.66 18.37
C VAL A 180 -28.76 -16.99 18.69
N ILE A 181 -29.46 -17.92 19.33
CA ILE A 181 -28.94 -19.27 19.63
C ILE A 181 -28.54 -19.98 18.33
N PHE A 182 -29.41 -19.97 17.33
CA PHE A 182 -29.11 -20.54 16.02
C PHE A 182 -27.87 -19.90 15.38
N THR A 183 -27.74 -18.57 15.45
CA THR A 183 -26.55 -17.86 14.94
C THR A 183 -25.29 -18.26 15.69
N LEU A 184 -25.35 -18.38 17.02
CA LEU A 184 -24.21 -18.85 17.82
C LEU A 184 -23.84 -20.30 17.49
N VAL A 185 -24.82 -21.18 17.33
CA VAL A 185 -24.60 -22.58 16.95
C VAL A 185 -23.99 -22.68 15.56
N ILE A 186 -24.53 -21.96 14.57
CA ILE A 186 -23.99 -21.93 13.21
C ILE A 186 -22.58 -21.34 13.20
N ASN A 187 -22.32 -20.22 13.88
CA ASN A 187 -20.98 -19.65 13.93
C ASN A 187 -19.99 -20.55 14.67
N ALA A 188 -20.40 -21.25 15.74
CA ALA A 188 -19.57 -22.25 16.39
C ALA A 188 -19.27 -23.42 15.44
N ALA A 189 -20.29 -23.93 14.73
CA ALA A 189 -20.12 -24.98 13.74
C ALA A 189 -19.16 -24.55 12.62
N VAL A 190 -19.36 -23.35 12.06
CA VAL A 190 -18.47 -22.76 11.04
C VAL A 190 -17.07 -22.55 11.59
N PHE A 191 -16.90 -22.06 12.82
CA PHE A 191 -15.59 -21.85 13.42
C PHE A 191 -14.79 -23.15 13.53
N PHE A 192 -15.39 -24.23 14.03
CA PHE A 192 -14.72 -25.52 14.15
C PHE A 192 -14.57 -26.25 12.80
N PHE A 193 -15.50 -26.05 11.86
CA PHE A 193 -15.45 -26.64 10.52
C PHE A 193 -14.56 -25.86 9.53
N SER A 194 -14.30 -24.58 9.79
CA SER A 194 -13.57 -23.69 8.88
C SER A 194 -12.17 -24.19 8.51
N PRO A 195 -11.36 -24.81 9.40
CA PRO A 195 -10.04 -25.29 9.00
C PRO A 195 -10.12 -26.45 8.00
N PHE A 196 -11.14 -27.30 8.08
CA PHE A 196 -11.39 -28.36 7.11
C PHE A 196 -11.81 -27.78 5.76
N LEU A 197 -12.75 -26.83 5.79
CA LEU A 197 -13.19 -26.13 4.58
C LEU A 197 -12.02 -25.42 3.89
N MET A 198 -11.17 -24.76 4.68
CA MET A 198 -10.00 -24.04 4.16
C MET A 198 -8.93 -24.99 3.63
N ASP A 199 -8.64 -26.12 4.29
CA ASP A 199 -7.73 -27.14 3.73
C ASP A 199 -8.24 -27.68 2.38
N TRP A 200 -9.56 -27.84 2.24
CA TRP A 200 -10.18 -28.27 0.99
C TRP A 200 -10.05 -27.20 -0.10
N THR A 201 -10.37 -25.93 0.19
CA THR A 201 -10.24 -24.84 -0.79
C THR A 201 -8.79 -24.62 -1.19
N GLN A 202 -7.85 -24.66 -0.24
CA GLN A 202 -6.41 -24.53 -0.48
C GLN A 202 -5.89 -25.62 -1.43
N ARG A 203 -6.25 -26.87 -1.17
CA ARG A 203 -5.85 -27.99 -2.04
C ARG A 203 -6.50 -27.93 -3.43
N TRP A 204 -7.77 -27.56 -3.50
CA TRP A 204 -8.55 -27.60 -4.75
C TRP A 204 -8.31 -26.38 -5.66
N LEU A 205 -8.19 -25.18 -5.09
CA LEU A 205 -8.07 -23.93 -5.85
C LEU A 205 -6.61 -23.49 -6.03
N TYR A 206 -5.78 -23.63 -5.00
CA TYR A 206 -4.42 -23.08 -4.98
C TYR A 206 -3.33 -24.16 -5.06
N GLY A 207 -3.69 -25.44 -5.02
CA GLY A 207 -2.74 -26.54 -5.15
C GLY A 207 -1.69 -26.59 -4.04
N THR A 208 -2.05 -26.16 -2.82
CA THR A 208 -1.11 -26.08 -1.69
C THR A 208 -0.41 -27.41 -1.41
N HIS A 209 0.91 -27.37 -1.40
CA HIS A 209 1.78 -28.48 -1.03
C HIS A 209 2.11 -28.42 0.46
N TRP A 210 1.77 -29.48 1.20
CA TRP A 210 2.03 -29.56 2.64
C TRP A 210 3.43 -30.11 2.88
N ILE A 211 4.28 -29.34 3.56
CA ILE A 211 5.68 -29.68 3.76
C ILE A 211 5.97 -30.05 5.21
N THR A 212 7.03 -30.84 5.39
CA THR A 212 7.59 -31.11 6.72
C THR A 212 8.56 -30.01 7.16
N LEU A 213 8.88 -29.99 8.45
CA LEU A 213 9.86 -29.05 9.00
C LEU A 213 11.27 -29.25 8.43
N GLY A 214 11.65 -30.50 8.09
CA GLY A 214 12.93 -30.79 7.45
C GLY A 214 12.99 -30.27 6.01
N GLU A 215 11.90 -30.31 5.27
CA GLU A 215 11.82 -29.66 3.95
C GLU A 215 11.92 -28.13 4.07
N LEU A 216 11.27 -27.54 5.08
CA LEU A 216 11.41 -26.11 5.35
C LEU A 216 12.86 -25.75 5.70
N GLU A 217 13.56 -26.59 6.47
CA GLU A 217 14.96 -26.39 6.82
C GLU A 217 15.88 -26.36 5.59
N HIS A 218 15.55 -27.11 4.53
CA HIS A 218 16.27 -27.01 3.26
C HIS A 218 15.98 -25.72 2.48
N LEU A 219 14.79 -25.13 2.65
CA LEU A 219 14.39 -23.87 1.98
C LEU A 219 14.86 -22.63 2.74
N SER A 220 14.76 -22.66 4.06
CA SER A 220 15.15 -21.59 4.98
C SER A 220 15.51 -22.19 6.35
N PRO A 221 16.80 -22.51 6.56
CA PRO A 221 17.31 -23.00 7.84
C PRO A 221 16.93 -22.11 9.03
N GLU A 222 17.10 -20.79 8.89
CA GLU A 222 16.78 -19.82 9.94
C GLU A 222 15.31 -19.86 10.34
N THR A 223 14.40 -19.94 9.36
CA THR A 223 12.96 -20.05 9.64
C THR A 223 12.64 -21.32 10.44
N SER A 224 13.21 -22.47 10.07
CA SER A 224 12.98 -23.74 10.79
C SER A 224 13.42 -23.63 12.26
N GLN A 225 14.60 -23.06 12.52
CA GLN A 225 15.12 -22.87 13.88
C GLN A 225 14.24 -21.93 14.71
N ILE A 226 13.82 -20.80 14.13
CA ILE A 226 12.96 -19.83 14.83
C ILE A 226 11.59 -20.45 15.15
N LEU A 227 10.98 -21.18 14.22
CA LEU A 227 9.69 -21.84 14.47
C LEU A 227 9.81 -22.89 15.58
N GLN A 228 10.83 -23.76 15.53
CA GLN A 228 11.07 -24.76 16.57
C GLN A 228 11.21 -24.10 17.94
N ARG A 229 12.08 -23.10 18.04
CA ARG A 229 12.33 -22.37 19.29
C ARG A 229 11.04 -21.77 19.83
N ILE A 230 10.30 -21.01 19.03
CA ILE A 230 9.07 -20.33 19.49
C ILE A 230 8.01 -21.36 19.88
N CYS A 231 7.81 -22.43 19.11
CA CYS A 231 6.87 -23.48 19.45
C CYS A 231 7.22 -24.17 20.78
N THR A 232 8.50 -24.43 21.03
CA THR A 232 8.97 -24.97 22.32
C THR A 232 8.76 -23.99 23.47
N GLU A 233 9.19 -22.73 23.30
CA GLU A 233 9.07 -21.69 24.34
C GLU A 233 7.63 -21.37 24.71
N LYS A 234 6.71 -21.38 23.72
CA LYS A 234 5.28 -21.10 23.91
C LYS A 234 4.46 -22.35 24.18
N ASN A 235 5.08 -23.53 24.28
CA ASN A 235 4.43 -24.82 24.46
C ASN A 235 3.29 -25.06 23.44
N LEU A 236 3.57 -24.75 22.18
CA LEU A 236 2.66 -24.91 21.05
C LEU A 236 3.05 -26.13 20.21
N LYS A 237 2.05 -26.84 19.71
CA LYS A 237 2.27 -27.84 18.67
C LYS A 237 2.72 -27.13 17.39
N MET A 238 3.71 -27.70 16.70
CA MET A 238 4.15 -27.20 15.39
C MET A 238 2.95 -27.08 14.43
N PRO A 239 2.68 -25.90 13.84
CA PRO A 239 1.60 -25.73 12.88
C PRO A 239 1.86 -26.53 11.61
N ARG A 240 0.79 -26.91 10.89
CA ARG A 240 0.96 -27.50 9.56
C ARG A 240 1.45 -26.44 8.58
N LEU A 241 2.56 -26.72 7.92
CA LEU A 241 3.21 -25.82 6.98
C LEU A 241 2.78 -26.15 5.55
N GLY A 242 2.35 -25.13 4.81
CA GLY A 242 1.96 -25.26 3.40
C GLY A 242 2.71 -24.27 2.52
N ILE A 243 3.06 -24.68 1.31
CA ILE A 243 3.59 -23.83 0.25
C ILE A 243 2.62 -23.83 -0.93
N ILE A 244 2.30 -22.65 -1.45
CA ILE A 244 1.54 -22.46 -2.68
C ILE A 244 2.53 -22.12 -3.80
N GLU A 245 2.45 -22.83 -4.93
CA GLU A 245 3.28 -22.57 -6.10
C GLU A 245 2.77 -21.35 -6.89
N ASP A 246 2.85 -20.18 -6.27
CA ASP A 246 2.54 -18.86 -6.83
C ASP A 246 3.69 -17.91 -6.52
N GLN A 247 4.10 -17.11 -7.49
CA GLN A 247 5.21 -16.17 -7.37
C GLN A 247 4.83 -14.86 -6.66
N ASN A 248 3.54 -14.57 -6.47
CA ASN A 248 3.10 -13.42 -5.69
C ASN A 248 3.44 -13.66 -4.21
N PRO A 249 4.34 -12.87 -3.59
CA PRO A 249 4.76 -13.11 -2.21
C PRO A 249 3.61 -12.83 -1.25
N THR A 250 3.21 -13.85 -0.50
CA THR A 250 2.14 -13.76 0.51
C THR A 250 2.29 -14.87 1.55
N ALA A 251 2.05 -14.51 2.80
CA ALA A 251 1.94 -15.45 3.92
C ALA A 251 0.62 -15.17 4.63
N PHE A 252 -0.01 -16.23 5.13
CA PHE A 252 -1.18 -16.13 5.98
C PHE A 252 -1.31 -17.36 6.86
N THR A 253 -2.02 -17.19 7.96
CA THR A 253 -2.36 -18.27 8.88
C THR A 253 -3.86 -18.44 9.01
N TYR A 254 -4.29 -19.67 9.29
CA TYR A 254 -5.68 -19.97 9.58
C TYR A 254 -5.84 -21.18 10.50
N GLY A 255 -6.94 -21.20 11.25
CA GLY A 255 -7.25 -22.27 12.17
C GLY A 255 -8.38 -21.89 13.13
N SER A 256 -8.66 -22.80 14.06
CA SER A 256 -9.63 -22.57 15.15
C SER A 256 -8.95 -22.51 16.51
N LEU A 257 -7.92 -23.33 16.74
CA LEU A 257 -7.13 -23.36 17.96
C LEU A 257 -5.65 -23.22 17.60
N PRO A 258 -4.79 -22.68 18.48
CA PRO A 258 -3.36 -22.54 18.19
C PRO A 258 -2.70 -23.88 17.85
N ASN A 259 -3.06 -24.95 18.57
CA ASN A 259 -2.52 -26.29 18.36
C ASN A 259 -3.06 -27.02 17.11
N SER A 260 -3.99 -26.40 16.39
CA SER A 260 -4.52 -26.90 15.10
C SER A 260 -4.31 -25.91 13.96
N ALA A 261 -3.46 -24.90 14.15
CA ALA A 261 -3.22 -23.88 13.14
C ALA A 261 -2.46 -24.41 11.91
N ARG A 262 -2.74 -23.80 10.76
CA ARG A 262 -1.95 -23.93 9.54
C ARG A 262 -1.28 -22.59 9.24
N LEU A 263 -0.07 -22.65 8.73
CA LEU A 263 0.69 -21.52 8.23
C LEU A 263 1.02 -21.82 6.78
N VAL A 264 0.52 -20.98 5.87
CA VAL A 264 0.68 -21.17 4.44
C VAL A 264 1.39 -19.97 3.84
N VAL A 265 2.40 -20.24 3.04
CA VAL A 265 3.20 -19.24 2.33
C VAL A 265 3.18 -19.50 0.83
N SER A 266 3.46 -18.49 0.03
CA SER A 266 3.69 -18.67 -1.41
C SER A 266 5.18 -18.86 -1.73
N ARG A 267 5.47 -19.51 -2.87
CA ARG A 267 6.81 -19.65 -3.43
C ARG A 267 7.48 -18.29 -3.67
N GLY A 268 6.68 -17.27 -3.99
CA GLY A 268 7.09 -15.89 -4.12
C GLY A 268 7.86 -15.34 -2.93
N LEU A 269 7.54 -15.75 -1.70
CA LEU A 269 8.29 -15.28 -0.52
C LEU A 269 9.76 -15.68 -0.59
N PHE A 270 10.06 -16.92 -0.97
CA PHE A 270 11.43 -17.41 -1.15
C PHE A 270 12.12 -16.87 -2.42
N THR A 271 11.36 -16.22 -3.32
CA THR A 271 11.90 -15.60 -4.53
C THR A 271 12.32 -14.15 -4.28
N TYR A 272 11.53 -13.41 -3.49
CA TYR A 272 11.69 -11.97 -3.30
C TYR A 272 12.35 -11.58 -1.98
N LEU A 273 12.33 -12.46 -0.98
CA LEU A 273 12.86 -12.18 0.35
C LEU A 273 14.16 -12.94 0.63
N ASP A 274 15.02 -12.33 1.44
CA ASP A 274 16.21 -12.96 2.00
C ASP A 274 15.83 -13.90 3.16
N GLU A 275 16.75 -14.79 3.57
CA GLU A 275 16.49 -15.82 4.58
C GLU A 275 15.99 -15.25 5.92
N ASP A 276 16.61 -14.16 6.39
CA ASP A 276 16.24 -13.50 7.65
C ASP A 276 14.85 -12.82 7.55
N GLU A 277 14.56 -12.21 6.41
CA GLU A 277 13.26 -11.61 6.08
C GLU A 277 12.15 -12.66 6.08
N VAL A 278 12.35 -13.81 5.43
CA VAL A 278 11.40 -14.94 5.47
C VAL A 278 11.18 -15.38 6.91
N ALA A 279 12.24 -15.53 7.70
CA ALA A 279 12.12 -15.95 9.09
C ALA A 279 11.30 -14.96 9.94
N THR A 280 11.44 -13.64 9.71
CA THR A 280 10.59 -12.63 10.38
C THR A 280 9.13 -12.68 9.94
N VAL A 281 8.83 -12.95 8.66
CA VAL A 281 7.45 -13.13 8.15
C VAL A 281 6.78 -14.33 8.82
N TYR A 282 7.48 -15.46 8.91
CA TYR A 282 6.98 -16.63 9.64
C TYR A 282 6.79 -16.36 11.14
N ALA A 283 7.69 -15.59 11.76
CA ALA A 283 7.54 -15.19 13.16
C ALA A 283 6.32 -14.28 13.38
N HIS A 284 6.05 -13.36 12.46
CA HIS A 284 4.86 -12.51 12.46
C HIS A 284 3.58 -13.36 12.39
N GLU A 285 3.51 -14.27 11.42
CA GLU A 285 2.38 -15.21 11.27
C GLU A 285 2.18 -16.11 12.50
N LEU A 286 3.27 -16.59 13.09
CA LEU A 286 3.21 -17.36 14.34
C LEU A 286 2.71 -16.50 15.51
N GLY A 287 2.96 -15.19 15.49
CA GLY A 287 2.38 -14.22 16.41
C GLY A 287 0.85 -14.26 16.43
N HIS A 288 0.19 -14.37 15.26
CA HIS A 288 -1.27 -14.52 15.19
C HIS A 288 -1.78 -15.82 15.83
N ILE A 289 -0.98 -16.90 15.72
CA ILE A 289 -1.30 -18.19 16.34
C ILE A 289 -1.15 -18.10 17.86
N VAL A 290 -0.03 -17.55 18.34
CA VAL A 290 0.28 -17.36 19.77
C VAL A 290 -0.78 -16.49 20.45
N HIS A 291 -1.24 -15.45 19.77
CA HIS A 291 -2.19 -14.50 20.32
C HIS A 291 -3.66 -14.90 20.14
N TRP A 292 -3.99 -16.05 19.55
CA TRP A 292 -5.38 -16.53 19.34
C TRP A 292 -6.25 -15.63 18.44
N ASP A 293 -5.65 -15.04 17.40
CA ASP A 293 -6.29 -14.06 16.54
C ASP A 293 -7.57 -14.58 15.91
N PHE A 294 -7.54 -15.81 15.40
CA PHE A 294 -8.70 -16.45 14.78
C PHE A 294 -9.90 -16.50 15.73
N ALA A 295 -9.69 -16.88 17.00
CA ALA A 295 -10.77 -17.01 17.98
C ALA A 295 -11.32 -15.63 18.38
N VAL A 296 -10.42 -14.69 18.68
CA VAL A 296 -10.78 -13.32 19.09
C VAL A 296 -11.52 -12.58 17.99
N MET A 297 -11.01 -12.64 16.75
CA MET A 297 -11.63 -11.97 15.60
C MET A 297 -12.95 -12.63 15.20
N THR A 298 -13.08 -13.96 15.30
CA THR A 298 -14.36 -14.65 15.06
C THR A 298 -15.41 -14.24 16.07
N LEU A 299 -15.05 -14.18 17.36
CA LEU A 299 -15.96 -13.75 18.42
C LEU A 299 -16.43 -12.30 18.20
N ALA A 300 -15.49 -11.39 17.94
CA ALA A 300 -15.81 -9.98 17.69
C ALA A 300 -16.73 -9.81 16.46
N SER A 301 -16.42 -10.51 15.36
CA SER A 301 -17.25 -10.50 14.15
C SER A 301 -18.65 -11.08 14.36
N THR A 302 -18.76 -12.14 15.18
CA THR A 302 -20.05 -12.75 15.55
C THR A 302 -20.95 -11.75 16.28
N LEU A 303 -20.39 -10.98 17.23
CA LEU A 303 -21.14 -9.95 17.95
C LEU A 303 -21.67 -8.87 16.99
N VAL A 304 -20.85 -8.42 16.04
CA VAL A 304 -21.29 -7.48 14.99
C VAL A 304 -22.38 -8.09 14.12
N GLN A 305 -22.26 -9.36 13.72
CA GLN A 305 -23.29 -10.05 12.95
C GLN A 305 -24.63 -10.13 13.69
N ILE A 306 -24.60 -10.34 15.01
CA ILE A 306 -25.82 -10.34 15.85
C ILE A 306 -26.49 -8.96 15.81
N THR A 307 -25.75 -7.85 15.85
CA THR A 307 -26.36 -6.50 15.73
C THR A 307 -27.10 -6.33 14.40
N TYR A 308 -26.53 -6.82 13.30
CA TYR A 308 -27.18 -6.81 11.99
C TYR A 308 -28.42 -7.72 11.95
N LEU A 309 -28.34 -8.90 12.56
CA LEU A 309 -29.49 -9.80 12.68
C LEU A 309 -30.65 -9.11 13.41
N ILE A 310 -30.36 -8.42 14.52
CA ILE A 310 -31.35 -7.63 15.26
C ILE A 310 -31.95 -6.53 14.37
N TYR A 311 -31.14 -5.81 13.60
CA TYR A 311 -31.63 -4.83 12.62
C TYR A 311 -32.62 -5.47 11.63
N THR A 312 -32.28 -6.62 11.03
CA THR A 312 -33.16 -7.28 10.06
C THR A 312 -34.45 -7.79 10.71
N PHE A 313 -34.37 -8.31 11.94
CA PHE A 313 -35.52 -8.76 12.71
C PHE A 313 -36.46 -7.59 13.04
N ALA A 314 -35.94 -6.53 13.66
CA ALA A 314 -36.70 -5.35 14.05
C ALA A 314 -37.31 -4.66 12.82
N SER A 315 -36.57 -4.55 11.72
CA SER A 315 -37.09 -3.98 10.46
C SER A 315 -38.25 -4.79 9.88
N ARG A 316 -38.19 -6.13 9.91
CA ARG A 316 -39.26 -7.01 9.38
C ARG A 316 -40.48 -7.02 10.31
N ALA A 317 -40.26 -7.13 11.61
CA ALA A 317 -41.33 -7.14 12.59
C ALA A 317 -42.07 -5.78 12.64
N GLY A 318 -41.36 -4.65 12.45
CA GLY A 318 -41.97 -3.32 12.39
C GLY A 318 -42.88 -3.14 11.17
N ARG A 319 -42.62 -3.84 10.06
CA ARG A 319 -43.48 -3.84 8.87
C ARG A 319 -44.74 -4.70 9.03
N ARG A 320 -44.76 -5.64 9.97
CA ARG A 320 -45.86 -6.61 10.19
C ARG A 320 -46.74 -6.30 11.41
N GLY A 321 -46.31 -5.39 12.30
CA GLY A 321 -47.03 -5.05 13.54
C GLY A 321 -48.30 -4.22 13.32
N GLY A 322 -49.37 -4.55 14.06
CA GLY A 322 -50.70 -3.94 13.95
C GLY A 322 -50.94 -2.67 14.80
N SER A 323 -50.04 -2.31 15.72
CA SER A 323 -50.17 -1.08 16.53
C SER A 323 -49.16 0.00 16.12
N SER A 324 -49.58 1.27 16.06
CA SER A 324 -48.74 2.40 15.62
C SER A 324 -47.54 2.63 16.56
N LYS A 325 -47.74 2.59 17.88
CA LYS A 325 -46.68 2.79 18.87
C LYS A 325 -45.61 1.68 18.85
N GLY A 326 -46.03 0.41 18.72
CA GLY A 326 -45.10 -0.71 18.66
C GLY A 326 -44.26 -0.69 17.38
N LYS A 327 -44.86 -0.25 16.26
CA LYS A 327 -44.17 -0.07 14.99
C LYS A 327 -43.07 1.00 15.07
N ASP A 328 -43.37 2.16 15.65
CA ASP A 328 -42.39 3.25 15.77
C ASP A 328 -41.21 2.86 16.68
N ALA A 329 -41.50 2.19 17.79
CA ALA A 329 -40.47 1.69 18.70
C ALA A 329 -39.57 0.62 18.04
N LEU A 330 -40.13 -0.30 17.25
CA LEU A 330 -39.35 -1.30 16.53
C LEU A 330 -38.53 -0.69 15.39
N GLN A 331 -39.04 0.35 14.73
CA GLN A 331 -38.28 1.10 13.74
C GLN A 331 -37.10 1.84 14.38
N ALA A 332 -37.29 2.45 15.55
CA ALA A 332 -36.20 3.06 16.30
C ALA A 332 -35.14 2.01 16.70
N ALA A 333 -35.57 0.84 17.19
CA ALA A 333 -34.67 -0.27 17.52
C ALA A 333 -33.88 -0.76 16.29
N ALA A 334 -34.52 -0.83 15.11
CA ALA A 334 -33.83 -1.17 13.86
C ALA A 334 -32.76 -0.15 13.50
N ILE A 335 -33.08 1.15 13.55
CA ILE A 335 -32.11 2.22 13.26
C ILE A 335 -30.93 2.14 14.23
N SER A 336 -31.19 1.99 15.54
CA SER A 336 -30.15 1.82 16.56
C SER A 336 -29.28 0.59 16.30
N ALA A 337 -29.88 -0.55 15.95
CA ALA A 337 -29.15 -1.77 15.63
C ALA A 337 -28.26 -1.61 14.39
N TYR A 338 -28.72 -0.88 13.38
CA TYR A 338 -27.91 -0.58 12.19
C TYR A 338 -26.74 0.35 12.51
N ILE A 339 -26.95 1.38 13.35
CA ILE A 339 -25.86 2.26 13.81
C ILE A 339 -24.82 1.45 14.60
N PHE A 340 -25.25 0.57 15.51
CA PHE A 340 -24.36 -0.31 16.26
C PHE A 340 -23.63 -1.32 15.37
N TYR A 341 -24.26 -1.81 14.29
CA TYR A 341 -23.60 -2.63 13.29
C TYR A 341 -22.44 -1.86 12.61
N ILE A 342 -22.67 -0.60 12.23
CA ILE A 342 -21.62 0.25 11.65
C ILE A 342 -20.50 0.50 12.66
N ILE A 343 -20.82 0.91 13.89
CA ILE A 343 -19.83 1.14 14.96
C ILE A 343 -19.05 -0.15 15.25
N GLY A 344 -19.74 -1.27 15.39
CA GLY A 344 -19.16 -2.58 15.65
C GLY A 344 -18.21 -3.02 14.54
N THR A 345 -18.54 -2.75 13.27
CA THR A 345 -17.65 -3.01 12.13
C THR A 345 -16.34 -2.23 12.27
N TYR A 346 -16.40 -0.94 12.61
CA TYR A 346 -15.19 -0.14 12.84
C TYR A 346 -14.38 -0.60 14.07
N LEU A 347 -15.04 -1.07 15.13
CA LEU A 347 -14.38 -1.68 16.29
C LEU A 347 -13.63 -2.97 15.92
N VAL A 348 -14.23 -3.84 15.09
CA VAL A 348 -13.56 -5.05 14.58
C VAL A 348 -12.38 -4.68 13.69
N LEU A 349 -12.52 -3.70 12.79
CA LEU A 349 -11.41 -3.23 11.96
C LEU A 349 -10.27 -2.61 12.81
N TYR A 350 -10.61 -1.86 13.87
CA TYR A 350 -9.62 -1.36 14.83
C TYR A 350 -8.89 -2.50 15.54
N LEU A 351 -9.61 -3.53 15.99
CA LEU A 351 -9.02 -4.70 16.62
C LEU A 351 -8.07 -5.42 15.66
N SER A 352 -8.49 -5.64 14.41
CA SER A 352 -7.67 -6.22 13.34
C SER A 352 -6.33 -5.50 13.20
N ARG A 353 -6.35 -4.16 13.02
CA ARG A 353 -5.12 -3.37 12.89
C ARG A 353 -4.25 -3.38 14.14
N THR A 354 -4.87 -3.41 15.32
CA THR A 354 -4.14 -3.50 16.59
C THR A 354 -3.36 -4.82 16.65
N ARG A 355 -3.99 -5.92 16.21
CA ARG A 355 -3.37 -7.25 16.20
C ARG A 355 -2.19 -7.36 15.24
N GLU A 356 -2.25 -6.69 14.09
CA GLU A 356 -1.10 -6.55 13.17
C GLU A 356 0.12 -5.91 13.87
N TYR A 357 -0.07 -4.81 14.61
CA TYR A 357 1.03 -4.18 15.37
C TYR A 357 1.60 -5.11 16.45
N PHE A 358 0.76 -5.96 17.06
CA PHE A 358 1.22 -6.95 18.04
C PHE A 358 1.94 -8.13 17.39
N ALA A 359 1.55 -8.55 16.19
CA ALA A 359 2.28 -9.55 15.43
C ALA A 359 3.63 -9.00 14.95
N ASP A 360 3.70 -7.74 14.51
CA ASP A 360 4.95 -7.03 14.19
C ASP A 360 5.88 -6.95 15.40
N HIS A 361 5.33 -6.54 16.54
CA HIS A 361 6.06 -6.45 17.80
C HIS A 361 6.57 -7.81 18.25
N PHE A 362 5.74 -8.85 18.20
CA PHE A 362 6.12 -10.21 18.53
C PHE A 362 7.25 -10.71 17.63
N ALA A 363 7.15 -10.52 16.32
CA ALA A 363 8.19 -10.87 15.37
C ALA A 363 9.50 -10.15 15.69
N ALA A 364 9.46 -8.84 15.97
CA ALA A 364 10.62 -8.06 16.37
C ALA A 364 11.28 -8.58 17.66
N GLU A 365 10.49 -8.92 18.69
CA GLU A 365 11.00 -9.46 19.95
C GLU A 365 11.63 -10.84 19.76
N VAL A 366 10.93 -11.78 19.11
CA VAL A 366 11.42 -13.17 19.03
C VAL A 366 12.60 -13.30 18.06
N THR A 367 12.61 -12.55 16.96
CA THR A 367 13.71 -12.62 15.99
C THR A 367 14.88 -11.72 16.37
N GLY A 368 14.64 -10.66 17.15
CA GLY A 368 15.63 -9.62 17.40
C GLY A 368 15.97 -8.77 16.17
N ASN A 369 15.22 -8.92 15.07
CA ASN A 369 15.53 -8.30 13.77
C ASN A 369 14.31 -7.53 13.18
N PRO A 370 13.91 -6.40 13.78
CA PRO A 370 12.82 -5.57 13.25
C PRO A 370 13.11 -4.94 11.87
N ASN A 371 14.39 -4.78 11.52
CA ASN A 371 14.79 -4.26 10.20
C ASN A 371 14.46 -5.26 9.10
N ALA A 372 14.71 -6.56 9.30
CA ALA A 372 14.33 -7.60 8.35
C ALA A 372 12.82 -7.63 8.10
N LEU A 373 11.98 -7.47 9.12
CA LEU A 373 10.53 -7.39 8.88
C LEU A 373 10.15 -6.12 8.10
N SER A 374 10.83 -4.99 8.35
CA SER A 374 10.60 -3.76 7.58
C SER A 374 10.96 -3.93 6.11
N ARG A 375 12.11 -4.56 5.81
CA ARG A 375 12.50 -4.90 4.43
C ARG A 375 11.52 -5.88 3.81
N ALA A 376 11.11 -6.91 4.55
CA ALA A 376 10.15 -7.90 4.09
C ALA A 376 8.84 -7.26 3.65
N LEU A 377 8.26 -6.34 4.44
CA LEU A 377 7.01 -5.64 4.06
C LEU A 377 7.15 -4.86 2.75
N VAL A 378 8.28 -4.19 2.55
CA VAL A 378 8.52 -3.38 1.35
C VAL A 378 8.82 -4.28 0.14
N LYS A 379 9.60 -5.35 0.31
CA LYS A 379 9.90 -6.34 -0.74
C LYS A 379 8.69 -7.18 -1.13
N ILE A 380 7.80 -7.53 -0.19
CA ILE A 380 6.50 -8.16 -0.48
C ILE A 380 5.68 -7.23 -1.37
N ALA A 381 5.59 -5.94 -1.03
CA ALA A 381 4.89 -4.97 -1.86
C ALA A 381 5.51 -4.86 -3.26
N TYR A 382 6.85 -4.87 -3.34
CA TYR A 382 7.58 -4.88 -4.61
C TYR A 382 7.26 -6.13 -5.44
N GLY A 383 7.35 -7.34 -4.85
CA GLY A 383 7.05 -8.58 -5.55
C GLY A 383 5.60 -8.68 -6.02
N ILE A 384 4.63 -8.17 -5.23
CA ILE A 384 3.22 -8.06 -5.67
C ILE A 384 3.09 -7.15 -6.90
N VAL A 385 3.81 -6.02 -6.90
CA VAL A 385 3.80 -5.09 -8.05
C VAL A 385 4.45 -5.74 -9.27
N GLU A 386 5.63 -6.35 -9.10
CA GLU A 386 6.43 -7.01 -10.15
C GLU A 386 5.68 -8.18 -10.81
N GLU A 387 5.13 -9.10 -10.01
CA GLU A 387 4.30 -10.20 -10.54
C GLU A 387 3.01 -9.70 -11.18
N GLY A 388 2.46 -8.59 -10.67
CA GLY A 388 1.36 -7.87 -11.29
C GLY A 388 1.70 -7.25 -12.64
N GLN A 389 2.99 -7.06 -12.98
CA GLN A 389 3.43 -6.63 -14.32
C GLN A 389 3.60 -7.82 -15.26
N ARG A 390 4.21 -8.90 -14.75
CA ARG A 390 4.43 -10.14 -15.52
C ARG A 390 3.11 -10.82 -15.87
N SER A 391 2.12 -10.70 -14.99
CA SER A 391 0.82 -11.32 -15.14
C SER A 391 -0.17 -10.42 -15.91
N LYS A 392 -0.77 -10.97 -16.96
CA LYS A 392 -1.85 -10.32 -17.72
C LYS A 392 -3.18 -10.27 -16.94
N GLU A 393 -3.31 -11.10 -15.92
CA GLU A 393 -4.44 -11.23 -15.02
C GLU A 393 -3.96 -11.01 -13.56
N PRO A 394 -4.81 -10.51 -12.65
CA PRO A 394 -4.52 -10.37 -11.23
C PRO A 394 -4.35 -11.76 -10.58
N SER A 395 -3.65 -11.78 -9.45
CA SER A 395 -3.52 -13.00 -8.68
C SER A 395 -4.84 -13.32 -7.94
N ARG A 396 -5.43 -14.46 -8.28
CA ARG A 396 -6.59 -15.02 -7.56
C ARG A 396 -6.25 -15.30 -6.10
N LEU A 397 -5.00 -15.70 -5.83
CA LEU A 397 -4.49 -15.94 -4.50
C LEU A 397 -4.54 -14.63 -3.69
N LEU A 398 -3.92 -13.56 -4.17
CA LEU A 398 -3.89 -12.28 -3.47
C LEU A 398 -5.30 -11.70 -3.23
N GLU A 399 -6.21 -11.84 -4.19
CA GLU A 399 -7.59 -11.39 -4.01
C GLU A 399 -8.37 -12.24 -3.01
N GLY A 400 -8.22 -13.57 -3.08
CA GLY A 400 -8.91 -14.52 -2.21
C GLY A 400 -8.39 -14.55 -0.77
N THR A 401 -7.12 -14.21 -0.56
CA THR A 401 -6.47 -14.22 0.77
C THR A 401 -6.20 -12.83 1.32
N ARG A 402 -6.70 -11.76 0.67
CA ARG A 402 -6.43 -10.36 1.05
C ARG A 402 -6.66 -10.02 2.52
N ALA A 403 -7.70 -10.60 3.13
CA ALA A 403 -8.05 -10.32 4.53
C ALA A 403 -7.19 -11.10 5.54
N LEU A 404 -6.43 -12.10 5.08
CA LEU A 404 -5.58 -12.96 5.92
C LEU A 404 -4.09 -12.75 5.66
N GLY A 405 -3.73 -12.16 4.52
CA GLY A 405 -2.34 -11.99 4.11
C GLY A 405 -1.64 -10.89 4.91
N ILE A 406 -0.37 -11.11 5.23
CA ILE A 406 0.52 -10.15 5.92
C ILE A 406 0.53 -8.73 5.30
N TYR A 407 0.14 -8.61 4.02
CA TYR A 407 0.14 -7.36 3.28
C TYR A 407 -1.14 -7.18 2.45
N ASP A 408 -1.76 -5.99 2.50
CA ASP A 408 -2.87 -5.67 1.60
C ASP A 408 -2.36 -5.40 0.17
N ALA A 409 -2.62 -6.31 -0.76
CA ALA A 409 -2.21 -6.19 -2.15
C ALA A 409 -2.62 -4.86 -2.82
N LYS A 410 -3.73 -4.22 -2.40
CA LYS A 410 -4.10 -2.89 -2.93
C LYS A 410 -3.13 -1.79 -2.52
N ALA A 411 -2.58 -1.90 -1.31
CA ALA A 411 -1.58 -0.96 -0.78
C ALA A 411 -0.18 -1.20 -1.36
N ALA A 412 0.05 -2.32 -2.06
CA ALA A 412 1.39 -2.68 -2.53
C ALA A 412 1.93 -1.72 -3.59
N THR A 413 1.03 -1.13 -4.36
CA THR A 413 1.37 -0.22 -5.47
C THR A 413 2.23 0.96 -5.02
N SER A 414 2.04 1.48 -3.81
CA SER A 414 2.76 2.67 -3.34
C SER A 414 4.20 2.36 -2.92
N SER A 415 4.37 1.46 -1.95
CA SER A 415 5.68 1.06 -1.40
C SER A 415 6.47 0.20 -2.37
N GLY A 416 5.82 -0.70 -3.11
CA GLY A 416 6.48 -1.54 -4.11
C GLY A 416 7.02 -0.75 -5.28
N THR A 417 6.27 0.25 -5.76
CA THR A 417 6.75 1.23 -6.75
C THR A 417 7.95 2.02 -6.22
N ALA A 418 7.87 2.49 -4.97
CA ALA A 418 8.95 3.24 -4.35
C ALA A 418 10.23 2.40 -4.29
N TYR A 419 10.14 1.16 -3.83
CA TYR A 419 11.28 0.24 -3.71
C TYR A 419 11.93 -0.08 -5.05
N ARG A 420 11.14 -0.29 -6.11
CA ARG A 420 11.65 -0.60 -7.46
C ARG A 420 12.64 0.45 -7.97
N VAL A 421 12.46 1.71 -7.56
CA VAL A 421 13.14 2.87 -8.16
C VAL A 421 14.13 3.50 -7.20
N ALA A 422 13.80 3.46 -5.92
CA ALA A 422 14.72 3.82 -4.87
C ALA A 422 15.48 2.56 -4.42
N SER A 423 16.61 2.29 -5.06
CA SER A 423 17.63 1.39 -4.50
C SER A 423 18.13 1.85 -3.13
N ASP A 424 17.90 3.14 -2.81
CA ASP A 424 18.21 3.79 -1.54
C ASP A 424 16.96 3.89 -0.64
N THR A 425 17.00 3.24 0.52
CA THR A 425 15.91 3.19 1.51
C THR A 425 15.46 4.57 2.00
N SER A 426 16.33 5.59 1.91
CA SER A 426 15.99 6.97 2.31
C SER A 426 14.96 7.63 1.40
N LYS A 427 14.96 7.30 0.10
CA LYS A 427 13.99 7.83 -0.88
C LYS A 427 12.63 7.15 -0.73
N ILE A 428 12.61 5.87 -0.35
CA ILE A 428 11.38 5.12 -0.03
C ILE A 428 10.64 5.78 1.13
N GLY A 429 11.38 6.21 2.16
CA GLY A 429 10.82 6.85 3.35
C GLY A 429 9.89 8.03 3.05
N ARG A 430 10.18 8.82 2.00
CA ARG A 430 9.34 9.98 1.63
C ARG A 430 7.94 9.60 1.15
N VAL A 431 7.77 8.42 0.53
CA VAL A 431 6.44 7.93 0.13
C VAL A 431 5.54 7.70 1.34
N PHE A 432 6.12 7.41 2.51
CA PHE A 432 5.39 7.24 3.77
C PHE A 432 4.99 8.55 4.45
N LEU A 433 5.38 9.73 3.93
CA LEU A 433 4.90 11.01 4.46
C LEU A 433 3.37 11.10 4.40
N TRP A 434 2.78 10.62 3.30
CA TRP A 434 1.32 10.59 3.15
C TRP A 434 0.68 9.67 4.21
N ASP A 435 1.21 8.45 4.37
CA ASP A 435 0.70 7.46 5.33
C ASP A 435 0.73 7.99 6.78
N LEU A 436 1.75 8.78 7.12
CA LEU A 436 1.98 9.27 8.48
C LEU A 436 1.24 10.58 8.81
N PHE A 437 1.07 11.48 7.86
CA PHE A 437 0.64 12.87 8.14
C PHE A 437 -0.64 13.31 7.42
N ASN A 438 -1.05 12.65 6.33
CA ASN A 438 -2.24 13.09 5.61
C ASN A 438 -3.53 12.63 6.32
N PRO A 439 -4.51 13.51 6.58
CA PRO A 439 -5.77 13.13 7.21
C PRO A 439 -6.61 12.13 6.39
N TRP A 440 -6.49 12.14 5.06
CA TRP A 440 -7.10 11.12 4.20
C TRP A 440 -6.51 9.74 4.44
N ALA A 441 -5.21 9.64 4.74
CA ALA A 441 -4.58 8.37 5.06
C ALA A 441 -5.20 7.74 6.31
N PHE A 442 -5.40 8.55 7.37
CA PHE A 442 -6.12 8.11 8.56
C PHE A 442 -7.58 7.71 8.26
N TRP A 443 -8.31 8.55 7.53
CA TRP A 443 -9.71 8.27 7.19
C TRP A 443 -9.88 6.97 6.40
N MET A 444 -8.99 6.71 5.43
CA MET A 444 -9.02 5.50 4.61
C MET A 444 -8.56 4.26 5.39
N GLU A 445 -7.57 4.41 6.28
CA GLU A 445 -7.12 3.33 7.14
C GLU A 445 -8.23 2.81 8.07
N LEU A 446 -9.16 3.67 8.52
CA LEU A 446 -10.30 3.24 9.34
C LEU A 446 -11.13 2.13 8.68
N GLN A 447 -11.18 2.12 7.34
CA GLN A 447 -11.90 1.13 6.53
C GLN A 447 -11.02 -0.05 6.07
N SER A 448 -9.78 -0.12 6.54
CA SER A 448 -8.81 -1.18 6.21
C SER A 448 -8.67 -2.18 7.36
N THR A 449 -8.44 -3.46 7.02
CA THR A 449 -8.08 -4.52 7.99
C THR A 449 -6.63 -4.42 8.44
N HIS A 450 -5.76 -3.86 7.58
CA HIS A 450 -4.34 -3.69 7.84
C HIS A 450 -3.99 -2.22 8.09
N PRO A 451 -3.06 -1.94 9.02
CA PRO A 451 -2.51 -0.61 9.17
C PRO A 451 -1.66 -0.24 7.95
N LEU A 452 -1.50 1.06 7.71
CA LEU A 452 -0.69 1.54 6.59
C LEU A 452 0.78 1.12 6.76
N THR A 453 1.41 0.72 5.65
CA THR A 453 2.78 0.21 5.62
C THR A 453 3.78 1.20 6.22
N GLY A 454 3.66 2.49 5.92
CA GLY A 454 4.54 3.50 6.51
C GLY A 454 4.44 3.59 8.04
N LYS A 455 3.28 3.28 8.63
CA LYS A 455 3.11 3.25 10.10
C LYS A 455 3.74 2.01 10.72
N ARG A 456 3.61 0.85 10.06
CA ARG A 456 4.25 -0.41 10.49
C ARG A 456 5.78 -0.30 10.44
N VAL A 457 6.32 0.17 9.32
CA VAL A 457 7.77 0.40 9.15
C VAL A 457 8.30 1.40 10.18
N ARG A 458 7.54 2.46 10.49
CA ARG A 458 7.89 3.39 11.58
C ARG A 458 7.95 2.70 12.94
N ALA A 459 6.96 1.87 13.27
CA ALA A 459 6.94 1.15 14.55
C ALA A 459 8.13 0.19 14.68
N LEU A 460 8.45 -0.53 13.59
CA LEU A 460 9.60 -1.42 13.52
C LEU A 460 10.94 -0.67 13.64
N SER A 461 11.06 0.49 12.99
CA SER A 461 12.23 1.38 13.16
C SER A 461 12.42 1.78 14.62
N THR A 462 11.35 2.07 15.36
CA THR A 462 11.43 2.37 16.79
C THR A 462 11.87 1.15 17.61
N TYR A 463 11.50 -0.08 17.21
CA TYR A 463 12.03 -1.28 17.84
C TYR A 463 13.51 -1.50 17.53
N ALA A 464 13.95 -1.22 16.31
CA ALA A 464 15.37 -1.26 15.94
C ALA A 464 16.20 -0.30 16.82
N GLU A 465 15.71 0.93 17.01
CA GLU A 465 16.30 1.92 17.92
C GLU A 465 16.41 1.41 19.37
N GLN A 466 15.35 0.78 19.89
CA GLN A 466 15.35 0.22 21.24
C GLN A 466 16.36 -0.92 21.42
N LEU A 467 16.61 -1.70 20.37
CA LEU A 467 17.61 -2.77 20.35
C LEU A 467 19.04 -2.23 20.12
N GLY A 468 19.22 -0.93 19.88
CA GLY A 468 20.52 -0.35 19.53
C GLY A 468 21.07 -0.85 18.19
N LEU A 469 20.16 -1.22 17.27
CA LEU A 469 20.50 -1.60 15.90
C LEU A 469 20.56 -0.36 15.01
N ASP A 470 21.38 -0.42 13.97
CA ASP A 470 21.35 0.61 12.93
C ASP A 470 20.00 0.57 12.21
N ILE A 471 19.49 1.74 11.87
CA ILE A 471 18.17 1.90 11.25
C ILE A 471 18.34 1.86 9.73
N GLU A 472 17.67 0.91 9.07
CA GLU A 472 17.76 0.79 7.60
C GLU A 472 16.80 1.71 6.87
N PHE A 473 15.63 1.98 7.44
CA PHE A 473 14.67 2.97 6.94
C PHE A 473 14.70 4.19 7.86
N ASP A 474 15.35 5.28 7.45
CA ASP A 474 15.44 6.53 8.25
C ASP A 474 14.08 7.23 8.37
N MET A 475 13.22 6.66 9.22
CA MET A 475 11.91 7.20 9.55
C MET A 475 12.04 8.44 10.46
N GLY A 476 13.19 8.66 11.09
CA GLY A 476 13.51 9.87 11.85
C GLY A 476 13.48 11.10 10.95
N ARG A 477 14.17 11.06 9.81
CA ARG A 477 14.16 12.13 8.80
C ARG A 477 12.77 12.34 8.21
N VAL A 478 12.05 11.28 7.88
CA VAL A 478 10.68 11.35 7.34
C VAL A 478 9.73 12.02 8.33
N VAL A 479 9.80 11.64 9.62
CA VAL A 479 9.00 12.26 10.68
C VAL A 479 9.42 13.72 10.88
N GLY A 480 10.72 14.03 10.78
CA GLY A 480 11.24 15.40 10.80
C GLY A 480 10.64 16.27 9.70
N GLU A 481 10.72 15.84 8.43
CA GLU A 481 10.11 16.52 7.28
C GLU A 481 8.59 16.69 7.49
N GLY A 482 7.92 15.65 7.96
CA GLY A 482 6.49 15.67 8.23
C GLY A 482 6.04 16.68 9.29
N ARG A 483 6.86 16.95 10.30
CA ARG A 483 6.57 17.99 11.33
C ARG A 483 6.56 19.40 10.75
N HIS A 484 7.28 19.64 9.66
CA HIS A 484 7.35 20.92 8.97
C HIS A 484 6.26 21.11 7.90
N LEU A 485 5.40 20.11 7.68
CA LEU A 485 4.27 20.24 6.76
C LEU A 485 3.26 21.28 7.25
N ASN A 486 2.66 22.01 6.29
CA ASN A 486 1.64 22.99 6.58
C ASN A 486 0.33 22.28 6.99
N LYS A 487 0.09 22.23 8.30
CA LYS A 487 -1.12 21.60 8.87
C LYS A 487 -2.40 22.28 8.41
N GLN A 488 -2.41 23.61 8.26
CA GLN A 488 -3.59 24.31 7.79
C GLN A 488 -3.98 23.84 6.38
N ARG A 489 -3.00 23.67 5.49
CA ARG A 489 -3.25 23.14 4.13
C ARG A 489 -3.76 21.70 4.15
N LEU A 490 -3.19 20.83 4.99
CA LEU A 490 -3.63 19.43 5.12
C LEU A 490 -5.08 19.32 5.59
N TYR A 491 -5.45 20.02 6.67
CA TYR A 491 -6.76 19.89 7.29
C TYR A 491 -7.86 20.74 6.62
N SER A 492 -7.53 21.93 6.11
CA SER A 492 -8.51 22.82 5.48
C SER A 492 -9.14 22.16 4.24
N HIS A 493 -8.32 21.53 3.39
CA HIS A 493 -8.84 20.79 2.25
C HIS A 493 -9.58 19.52 2.67
N PHE A 494 -9.12 18.82 3.70
CA PHE A 494 -9.76 17.60 4.18
C PHE A 494 -11.22 17.81 4.60
N PHE A 495 -11.53 18.79 5.45
CA PHE A 495 -12.90 19.02 5.91
C PHE A 495 -13.85 19.42 4.77
N LEU A 496 -13.38 20.29 3.87
CA LEU A 496 -14.14 20.68 2.70
C LEU A 496 -14.38 19.48 1.77
N ASP A 497 -13.34 18.68 1.54
CA ASP A 497 -13.44 17.49 0.68
C ASP A 497 -14.37 16.43 1.30
N LEU A 498 -14.38 16.29 2.63
CA LEU A 498 -15.29 15.38 3.33
C LEU A 498 -16.76 15.79 3.14
N LEU A 499 -17.06 17.09 3.24
CA LEU A 499 -18.41 17.61 2.93
C LEU A 499 -18.78 17.36 1.47
N LEU A 500 -17.84 17.58 0.55
CA LEU A 500 -18.05 17.40 -0.88
C LEU A 500 -18.22 15.93 -1.26
N TYR A 501 -17.65 15.01 -0.49
CA TYR A 501 -17.84 13.58 -0.71
C TYR A 501 -19.33 13.19 -0.68
N GLY A 502 -20.11 13.84 0.18
CA GLY A 502 -21.57 13.69 0.30
C GLY A 502 -22.39 14.85 -0.28
N ALA A 503 -21.81 15.67 -1.16
CA ALA A 503 -22.46 16.88 -1.70
C ALA A 503 -23.84 16.61 -2.32
N GLU A 504 -24.02 15.46 -2.95
CA GLU A 504 -25.29 15.05 -3.57
C GLU A 504 -26.41 14.91 -2.54
N PHE A 505 -26.12 14.24 -1.41
CA PHE A 505 -27.08 14.04 -0.33
C PHE A 505 -27.32 15.30 0.49
N ILE A 506 -26.27 16.09 0.73
CA ILE A 506 -26.39 17.39 1.38
C ILE A 506 -27.24 18.32 0.52
N GLY A 507 -27.00 18.34 -0.80
CA GLY A 507 -27.78 19.10 -1.76
C GLY A 507 -29.26 18.71 -1.73
N LEU A 508 -29.58 17.41 -1.73
CA LEU A 508 -30.95 16.92 -1.54
C LEU A 508 -31.58 17.41 -0.24
N GLY A 509 -30.86 17.30 0.88
CA GLY A 509 -31.35 17.71 2.20
C GLY A 509 -31.60 19.21 2.31
N VAL A 510 -30.66 20.03 1.84
CA VAL A 510 -30.80 21.50 1.78
C VAL A 510 -31.97 21.89 0.87
N GLY A 511 -32.10 21.24 -0.28
CA GLY A 511 -33.22 21.44 -1.20
C GLY A 511 -34.57 21.14 -0.56
N LEU A 512 -34.68 20.04 0.19
CA LEU A 512 -35.90 19.68 0.94
C LEU A 512 -36.25 20.75 1.99
N ILE A 513 -35.28 21.18 2.79
CA ILE A 513 -35.50 22.19 3.85
C ILE A 513 -35.95 23.51 3.24
N LEU A 514 -35.27 23.98 2.18
CA LEU A 514 -35.65 25.21 1.49
C LEU A 514 -37.03 25.08 0.83
N GLY A 515 -37.35 23.93 0.26
CA GLY A 515 -38.65 23.69 -0.38
C GLY A 515 -39.80 23.85 0.61
N LEU A 516 -39.64 23.24 1.78
CA LEU A 516 -40.60 23.35 2.89
C LEU A 516 -40.68 24.78 3.45
N ALA A 517 -39.54 25.48 3.58
CA ALA A 517 -39.49 26.83 4.14
C ALA A 517 -40.09 27.91 3.22
N VAL A 518 -39.89 27.80 1.91
CA VAL A 518 -40.37 28.77 0.91
C VAL A 518 -41.81 28.47 0.48
N GLY A 519 -42.36 27.30 0.83
CA GLY A 519 -43.72 26.89 0.44
C GLY A 519 -43.84 26.52 -1.04
N THR A 520 -42.72 26.16 -1.67
CA THR A 520 -42.68 25.66 -3.07
C THR A 520 -42.71 24.14 -3.08
N ASN A 521 -42.74 23.52 -4.27
CA ASN A 521 -42.68 22.07 -4.36
C ASN A 521 -41.32 21.55 -3.84
N PRO A 522 -41.27 20.80 -2.72
CA PRO A 522 -40.01 20.37 -2.13
C PRO A 522 -39.22 19.45 -3.05
N ILE A 523 -39.88 18.67 -3.91
CA ILE A 523 -39.22 17.78 -4.88
C ILE A 523 -38.41 18.59 -5.89
N SER A 524 -38.92 19.75 -6.32
CA SER A 524 -38.22 20.62 -7.26
C SER A 524 -36.88 21.10 -6.66
N LEU A 525 -36.90 21.68 -5.46
CA LEU A 525 -35.69 22.19 -4.82
C LEU A 525 -34.74 21.06 -4.39
N MET A 526 -35.24 19.87 -4.06
CA MET A 526 -34.40 18.68 -3.88
C MET A 526 -33.62 18.33 -5.15
N LEU A 527 -34.27 18.29 -6.32
CA LEU A 527 -33.61 17.97 -7.59
C LEU A 527 -32.58 19.03 -7.99
N ILE A 528 -32.91 20.32 -7.79
CA ILE A 528 -31.96 21.42 -8.01
C ILE A 528 -30.76 21.28 -7.07
N GLY A 529 -31.01 21.05 -5.78
CA GLY A 529 -29.96 20.84 -4.77
C GLY A 529 -29.06 19.65 -5.10
N LEU A 530 -29.64 18.52 -5.53
CA LEU A 530 -28.89 17.37 -6.02
C LEU A 530 -27.96 17.74 -7.18
N GLY A 531 -28.49 18.43 -8.19
CA GLY A 531 -27.72 18.84 -9.36
C GLY A 531 -26.58 19.81 -9.03
N ILE A 532 -26.84 20.80 -8.15
CA ILE A 532 -25.80 21.71 -7.63
C ILE A 532 -24.72 20.92 -6.88
N GLY A 533 -25.11 19.97 -6.02
CA GLY A 533 -24.19 19.12 -5.28
C GLY A 533 -23.26 18.31 -6.20
N ILE A 534 -23.83 17.68 -7.25
CA ILE A 534 -23.07 16.96 -8.27
C ILE A 534 -22.08 17.90 -8.97
N LEU A 535 -22.51 19.09 -9.40
CA LEU A 535 -21.65 20.04 -10.11
C LEU A 535 -20.52 20.56 -9.21
N ALA A 536 -20.83 20.96 -7.98
CA ALA A 536 -19.86 21.48 -7.01
C ALA A 536 -18.75 20.45 -6.75
N LYS A 537 -19.12 19.19 -6.52
CA LYS A 537 -18.18 18.08 -6.38
C LYS A 537 -17.34 17.88 -7.63
N THR A 538 -17.98 17.91 -8.81
CA THR A 538 -17.29 17.70 -10.11
C THR A 538 -16.23 18.76 -10.39
N PHE A 539 -16.52 20.04 -10.11
CA PHE A 539 -15.55 21.13 -10.30
C PHE A 539 -14.30 20.98 -9.44
N ILE A 540 -14.45 20.45 -8.23
CA ILE A 540 -13.33 20.23 -7.30
C ILE A 540 -12.59 18.93 -7.62
N MET A 541 -13.32 17.90 -8.05
CA MET A 541 -12.72 16.63 -8.44
C MET A 541 -11.84 16.74 -9.68
N TYR A 542 -12.21 17.59 -10.64
CA TYR A 542 -11.57 17.69 -11.94
C TYR A 542 -11.13 19.14 -12.23
N PRO A 543 -10.05 19.61 -11.58
CA PRO A 543 -9.53 20.96 -11.83
C PRO A 543 -9.01 21.10 -13.27
N ASN A 544 -8.76 22.35 -13.68
CA ASN A 544 -8.27 22.65 -15.01
C ASN A 544 -6.93 21.94 -15.28
N PHE A 545 -6.82 21.31 -16.45
CA PHE A 545 -5.67 20.51 -16.89
C PHE A 545 -4.88 21.18 -18.04
N GLY A 546 -5.25 22.39 -18.46
CA GLY A 546 -4.63 23.08 -19.61
C GLY A 546 -3.13 23.36 -19.48
N GLN A 547 -2.58 23.34 -18.26
CA GLN A 547 -1.15 23.44 -17.97
C GLN A 547 -0.71 22.33 -16.99
N ALA A 548 -1.11 21.08 -17.27
CA ALA A 548 -0.70 19.94 -16.47
C ALA A 548 0.84 19.78 -16.54
N PRO A 549 1.58 19.82 -15.41
CA PRO A 549 3.02 19.64 -15.42
C PRO A 549 3.40 18.20 -15.75
N GLU A 550 4.54 18.03 -16.40
CA GLU A 550 5.21 16.72 -16.50
C GLU A 550 5.82 16.37 -15.15
N ARG A 551 5.52 15.16 -14.66
CA ARG A 551 6.11 14.60 -13.43
C ARG A 551 6.37 13.12 -13.61
N ASP A 552 7.08 12.54 -12.68
CA ASP A 552 7.21 11.10 -12.58
C ASP A 552 6.26 10.54 -11.48
N ILE A 553 5.95 9.25 -11.59
CA ILE A 553 5.07 8.54 -10.66
C ILE A 553 5.58 8.63 -9.21
N LEU A 554 6.89 8.47 -8.97
CA LEU A 554 7.46 8.51 -7.62
C LEU A 554 7.27 9.88 -6.95
N THR A 555 7.46 10.98 -7.68
CA THR A 555 7.23 12.34 -7.15
C THR A 555 5.76 12.54 -6.79
N LEU A 556 4.84 12.03 -7.61
CA LEU A 556 3.40 12.09 -7.32
C LEU A 556 3.04 11.26 -6.07
N MET A 557 3.58 10.06 -5.94
CA MET A 557 3.36 9.20 -4.78
C MET A 557 3.95 9.77 -3.49
N SER A 558 5.00 10.58 -3.60
CA SER A 558 5.68 11.23 -2.48
C SER A 558 5.02 12.54 -2.04
N ASP A 559 3.95 13.02 -2.71
CA ASP A 559 3.27 14.25 -2.32
C ASP A 559 2.39 14.04 -1.08
N PRO A 560 2.75 14.62 0.09
CA PRO A 560 1.97 14.46 1.31
C PRO A 560 0.62 15.18 1.27
N TYR A 561 0.41 16.13 0.34
CA TYR A 561 -0.84 16.89 0.21
C TYR A 561 -1.81 16.30 -0.82
N ALA A 562 -1.44 15.20 -1.47
CA ALA A 562 -2.31 14.55 -2.45
C ALA A 562 -3.61 14.04 -1.81
N SER A 563 -4.71 14.19 -2.54
CA SER A 563 -6.08 13.88 -2.09
C SER A 563 -6.69 12.82 -3.01
N PRO A 564 -7.55 11.94 -2.47
CA PRO A 564 -8.34 11.03 -3.29
C PRO A 564 -9.48 11.76 -4.01
N LEU A 565 -9.96 12.90 -3.47
CA LEU A 565 -11.05 13.67 -4.05
C LEU A 565 -10.57 14.77 -4.99
N ARG A 566 -9.47 15.47 -4.68
CA ARG A 566 -8.93 16.51 -5.57
C ARG A 566 -7.89 15.91 -6.49
N GLY A 567 -8.26 15.73 -7.76
CA GLY A 567 -7.37 15.24 -8.78
C GLY A 567 -6.24 16.23 -9.07
N GLN A 568 -4.99 15.79 -9.06
CA GLN A 568 -3.85 16.62 -9.45
C GLN A 568 -3.61 16.47 -10.95
N PRO A 569 -3.79 17.52 -11.76
CA PRO A 569 -3.55 17.42 -13.20
C PRO A 569 -2.07 17.14 -13.46
N VAL A 570 -1.76 16.14 -14.27
CA VAL A 570 -0.38 15.72 -14.55
C VAL A 570 -0.26 15.10 -15.95
N GLN A 571 0.94 15.22 -16.52
CA GLN A 571 1.37 14.49 -17.70
C GLN A 571 2.42 13.45 -17.31
N LEU A 572 2.21 12.20 -17.76
CA LEU A 572 3.10 11.07 -17.51
C LEU A 572 3.45 10.42 -18.85
N GLU A 573 4.72 10.09 -19.03
CA GLU A 573 5.22 9.30 -20.15
C GLU A 573 5.66 7.93 -19.66
N GLY A 574 5.27 6.89 -20.38
CA GLY A 574 5.66 5.53 -20.01
C GLY A 574 5.01 4.47 -20.89
N GLN A 575 5.26 3.21 -20.55
CA GLN A 575 4.78 2.06 -21.29
C GLN A 575 3.49 1.52 -20.67
N LEU A 576 2.53 1.11 -21.50
CA LEU A 576 1.38 0.36 -21.03
C LEU A 576 1.74 -1.11 -20.85
N ILE A 577 1.73 -1.61 -19.63
CA ILE A 577 2.19 -2.97 -19.32
C ILE A 577 1.07 -3.99 -19.14
N GLY A 578 -0.18 -3.53 -18.99
CA GLY A 578 -1.30 -4.45 -18.81
C GLY A 578 -2.63 -3.77 -18.52
N ARG A 579 -3.61 -4.59 -18.16
CA ARG A 579 -4.95 -4.14 -17.72
C ARG A 579 -4.93 -3.82 -16.23
N GLY A 580 -5.67 -2.78 -15.85
CA GLY A 580 -5.90 -2.39 -14.46
C GLY A 580 -7.00 -3.22 -13.78
N ASP A 581 -8.00 -3.66 -14.54
CA ASP A 581 -9.11 -4.46 -14.02
C ASP A 581 -8.74 -5.93 -13.88
N ALA A 582 -8.89 -6.41 -12.66
CA ALA A 582 -8.61 -7.75 -12.22
C ALA A 582 -9.42 -8.83 -12.98
N GLY A 583 -8.77 -9.59 -13.87
CA GLY A 583 -9.25 -10.89 -14.39
C GLY A 583 -10.36 -10.75 -15.43
N TYR A 584 -10.70 -9.51 -15.75
CA TYR A 584 -11.76 -9.16 -16.67
C TYR A 584 -11.15 -8.88 -18.04
N LYS A 585 -11.31 -9.84 -18.97
CA LYS A 585 -10.83 -9.74 -20.37
C LYS A 585 -11.38 -8.53 -21.14
N PHE A 586 -12.40 -7.87 -20.61
CA PHE A 586 -13.01 -6.67 -21.20
C PHE A 586 -12.80 -5.42 -20.34
N GLY A 587 -11.88 -5.47 -19.38
CA GLY A 587 -11.49 -4.34 -18.55
C GLY A 587 -10.96 -3.19 -19.38
N SER A 588 -11.41 -1.98 -19.06
CA SER A 588 -11.03 -0.75 -19.77
C SER A 588 -9.86 -0.02 -19.12
N ASP A 589 -9.61 -0.29 -17.85
CA ASP A 589 -8.54 0.36 -17.10
C ASP A 589 -7.19 -0.24 -17.49
N LEU A 590 -6.14 0.57 -17.45
CA LEU A 590 -4.80 0.25 -17.95
C LEU A 590 -3.77 0.37 -16.82
N LYS A 591 -2.61 -0.25 -17.00
CA LYS A 591 -1.43 -0.08 -16.14
C LYS A 591 -0.36 0.66 -16.93
N LEU A 592 0.08 1.81 -16.41
CA LEU A 592 1.19 2.59 -16.95
C LEU A 592 2.43 2.37 -16.09
N GLN A 593 3.57 2.16 -16.73
CA GLN A 593 4.87 2.09 -16.07
C GLN A 593 5.79 3.16 -16.66
N ASP A 594 6.29 4.04 -15.81
CA ASP A 594 7.36 4.97 -16.17
C ASP A 594 8.70 4.50 -15.56
N LYS A 595 9.75 5.32 -15.75
CA LYS A 595 11.07 5.07 -15.13
C LYS A 595 11.04 4.99 -13.60
N SER A 596 10.04 5.63 -12.98
CA SER A 596 9.94 5.85 -11.53
C SER A 596 8.93 4.94 -10.81
N GLY A 597 8.03 4.26 -11.53
CA GLY A 597 6.96 3.52 -10.91
C GLY A 597 5.91 2.91 -11.83
N MET A 598 4.87 2.36 -11.22
CA MET A 598 3.68 1.87 -11.90
C MET A 598 2.45 2.55 -11.33
N LEU A 599 1.49 2.88 -12.20
CA LEU A 599 0.24 3.54 -11.84
C LEU A 599 -0.93 2.98 -12.66
N PHE A 600 -2.08 2.83 -12.01
CA PHE A 600 -3.31 2.46 -12.68
C PHE A 600 -3.95 3.67 -13.37
N LEU A 601 -4.34 3.51 -14.63
CA LEU A 601 -5.06 4.50 -15.42
C LEU A 601 -6.51 4.08 -15.55
N ARG A 602 -7.42 4.94 -15.08
CA ARG A 602 -8.86 4.71 -15.20
C ARG A 602 -9.39 5.34 -16.48
N TYR A 603 -10.05 4.54 -17.31
CA TYR A 603 -10.66 5.00 -18.55
C TYR A 603 -12.17 5.14 -18.39
N SER A 604 -12.72 6.22 -18.96
CA SER A 604 -14.16 6.43 -19.01
C SER A 604 -14.61 6.85 -20.40
N SER A 605 -15.47 6.05 -21.01
CA SER A 605 -16.07 6.33 -22.31
C SER A 605 -17.23 7.31 -22.20
N ARG A 606 -17.42 8.15 -23.23
CA ARG A 606 -18.64 8.96 -23.40
C ARG A 606 -19.93 8.13 -23.41
N PHE A 607 -19.86 6.85 -23.80
CA PHE A 607 -21.01 5.94 -23.82
C PHE A 607 -21.15 5.11 -22.53
N GLY A 608 -20.47 5.53 -21.45
CA GLY A 608 -20.57 4.89 -20.15
C GLY A 608 -20.09 3.43 -20.16
N PRO A 609 -20.74 2.53 -19.41
CA PRO A 609 -20.31 1.14 -19.27
C PRO A 609 -20.21 0.36 -20.59
N ILE A 610 -21.12 0.61 -21.54
CA ILE A 610 -21.10 -0.05 -22.85
C ILE A 610 -19.84 0.38 -23.63
N GLY A 611 -19.52 1.66 -23.59
CA GLY A 611 -18.31 2.18 -24.23
C GLY A 611 -17.03 1.68 -23.58
N ASN A 612 -17.00 1.53 -22.26
CA ASN A 612 -15.87 0.94 -21.54
C ASN A 612 -15.66 -0.52 -21.95
N PHE A 613 -16.73 -1.30 -22.00
CA PHE A 613 -16.70 -2.68 -22.46
C PHE A 613 -16.15 -2.80 -23.89
N LEU A 614 -16.65 -1.99 -24.82
CA LEU A 614 -16.20 -2.01 -26.22
C LEU A 614 -14.72 -1.62 -26.34
N PHE A 615 -14.28 -0.59 -25.62
CA PHE A 615 -12.87 -0.19 -25.58
C PHE A 615 -11.99 -1.32 -25.01
N GLY A 616 -12.38 -1.90 -23.87
CA GLY A 616 -11.69 -2.99 -23.22
C GLY A 616 -11.60 -4.25 -24.08
N MET A 617 -12.65 -4.57 -24.84
CA MET A 617 -12.68 -5.72 -25.73
C MET A 617 -11.77 -5.54 -26.96
N SER A 618 -11.81 -4.36 -27.59
CA SER A 618 -11.28 -4.18 -28.95
C SER A 618 -9.96 -3.43 -29.04
N GLN A 619 -9.65 -2.52 -28.12
CA GLN A 619 -8.51 -1.60 -28.26
C GLN A 619 -7.41 -1.85 -27.24
N VAL A 620 -7.76 -2.22 -26.01
CA VAL A 620 -6.79 -2.36 -24.91
C VAL A 620 -5.69 -3.37 -25.23
N LYS A 621 -6.02 -4.49 -25.89
CA LYS A 621 -5.05 -5.53 -26.23
C LYS A 621 -3.93 -5.00 -27.13
N ASP A 622 -4.24 -4.10 -28.05
CA ASP A 622 -3.29 -3.56 -29.03
C ASP A 622 -2.43 -2.43 -28.43
N LEU A 623 -2.86 -1.85 -27.31
CA LEU A 623 -2.15 -0.79 -26.60
C LEU A 623 -1.11 -1.34 -25.62
N ILE A 624 -1.29 -2.56 -25.12
CA ILE A 624 -0.34 -3.19 -24.20
C ILE A 624 0.99 -3.43 -24.92
N GLY A 625 2.08 -2.97 -24.29
CA GLY A 625 3.44 -3.00 -24.81
C GLY A 625 3.87 -1.70 -25.49
N THR A 626 2.95 -0.75 -25.74
CA THR A 626 3.28 0.52 -26.43
C THR A 626 3.72 1.60 -25.46
N GLN A 627 4.65 2.46 -25.91
CA GLN A 627 4.98 3.72 -25.24
C GLN A 627 3.88 4.75 -25.49
N VAL A 628 3.50 5.46 -24.44
CA VAL A 628 2.39 6.40 -24.43
C VAL A 628 2.70 7.64 -23.61
N GLY A 629 2.26 8.79 -24.13
CA GLY A 629 2.10 10.02 -23.37
C GLY A 629 0.68 10.10 -22.84
N THR A 630 0.52 10.31 -21.54
CA THR A 630 -0.79 10.35 -20.88
C THR A 630 -0.99 11.66 -20.14
N THR A 631 -2.20 12.19 -20.20
CA THR A 631 -2.63 13.35 -19.44
C THR A 631 -3.84 12.96 -18.62
N GLY A 632 -3.85 13.31 -17.34
CA GLY A 632 -4.93 12.93 -16.44
C GLY A 632 -4.88 13.64 -15.10
N TRP A 633 -5.75 13.21 -14.19
CA TRP A 633 -5.74 13.66 -12.81
C TRP A 633 -5.26 12.54 -11.88
N PHE A 634 -4.07 12.70 -11.32
CA PHE A 634 -3.53 11.81 -10.30
C PHE A 634 -4.30 11.95 -8.99
N ARG A 635 -4.57 10.82 -8.35
CA ARG A 635 -5.25 10.74 -7.06
C ARG A 635 -4.49 9.79 -6.15
N ARG A 636 -4.33 10.24 -4.90
CA ARG A 636 -3.67 9.44 -3.87
C ARG A 636 -4.70 8.84 -2.93
N SER A 637 -4.66 7.51 -2.83
CA SER A 637 -5.31 6.72 -1.79
C SER A 637 -4.36 5.60 -1.36
N ILE A 638 -4.85 4.62 -0.59
CA ILE A 638 -4.13 3.37 -0.33
C ILE A 638 -3.63 2.73 -1.65
N ALA A 639 -4.48 2.72 -2.68
CA ALA A 639 -4.11 2.36 -4.05
C ALA A 639 -4.14 3.64 -4.92
N PRO A 640 -3.00 4.23 -5.33
CA PRO A 640 -2.99 5.41 -6.19
C PRO A 640 -3.47 5.08 -7.61
N TRP A 641 -4.13 6.04 -8.26
CA TRP A 641 -4.55 5.92 -9.66
C TRP A 641 -4.55 7.28 -10.35
N MET A 642 -4.68 7.28 -11.68
CA MET A 642 -4.93 8.47 -12.48
C MET A 642 -6.22 8.33 -13.28
N ASP A 643 -7.10 9.31 -13.18
CA ASP A 643 -8.24 9.43 -14.09
C ASP A 643 -7.77 9.98 -15.43
N LEU A 644 -7.81 9.17 -16.47
CA LEU A 644 -7.28 9.52 -17.78
C LEU A 644 -8.14 10.60 -18.45
N ILE A 645 -7.50 11.58 -19.06
CA ILE A 645 -8.12 12.57 -19.96
C ILE A 645 -7.79 12.21 -21.40
N GLN A 646 -6.50 12.01 -21.66
CA GLN A 646 -5.98 11.75 -22.98
C GLN A 646 -4.81 10.77 -22.90
N LEU A 647 -4.76 9.85 -23.86
CA LEU A 647 -3.65 8.95 -24.08
C LEU A 647 -3.21 9.08 -25.53
N ARG A 648 -1.92 9.29 -25.74
CA ARG A 648 -1.29 9.45 -27.05
C ARG A 648 -0.26 8.34 -27.21
N THR A 649 -0.38 7.55 -28.26
CA THR A 649 0.64 6.57 -28.63
C THR A 649 1.67 7.20 -29.55
N ASP A 650 2.88 6.67 -29.61
CA ASP A 650 3.92 7.10 -30.57
C ASP A 650 3.45 7.06 -32.03
N GLY A 651 2.56 6.12 -32.37
CA GLY A 651 1.92 6.02 -33.70
C GLY A 651 0.89 7.13 -34.01
N GLY A 652 0.83 8.20 -33.22
CA GLY A 652 -0.07 9.35 -33.41
C GLY A 652 -1.54 9.09 -33.06
N ARG A 653 -1.90 7.88 -32.61
CA ARG A 653 -3.27 7.57 -32.15
C ARG A 653 -3.54 8.26 -30.82
N VAL A 654 -4.68 8.95 -30.78
CA VAL A 654 -5.15 9.68 -29.59
C VAL A 654 -6.45 9.05 -29.09
N ILE A 655 -6.45 8.65 -27.82
CA ILE A 655 -7.61 8.11 -27.11
C ILE A 655 -8.03 9.11 -26.04
N ASN A 656 -9.29 9.52 -26.07
CA ASN A 656 -9.85 10.48 -25.12
C ASN A 656 -10.74 9.76 -24.10
N SER A 657 -10.71 10.23 -22.86
CA SER A 657 -11.50 9.73 -21.74
C SER A 657 -12.29 10.88 -21.10
N TYR A 658 -13.49 10.56 -20.63
CA TYR A 658 -14.59 11.50 -20.42
C TYR A 658 -15.17 11.44 -18.99
N HIS A 659 -14.32 11.34 -17.96
CA HIS A 659 -14.75 11.27 -16.55
C HIS A 659 -15.68 12.42 -16.12
N ARG A 660 -15.47 13.62 -16.67
CA ARG A 660 -16.28 14.81 -16.39
C ARG A 660 -17.68 14.76 -17.03
N PHE A 661 -17.82 14.09 -18.17
CA PHE A 661 -18.95 14.28 -19.09
C PHE A 661 -20.30 13.97 -18.44
N TRP A 662 -20.44 12.77 -17.86
CA TRP A 662 -21.68 12.35 -17.23
C TRP A 662 -21.97 13.11 -15.95
N SER A 663 -20.96 13.49 -15.17
CA SER A 663 -21.18 14.27 -13.96
C SER A 663 -21.73 15.67 -14.26
N PHE A 664 -21.21 16.36 -15.28
CA PHE A 664 -21.79 17.62 -15.75
C PHE A 664 -23.19 17.41 -16.37
N GLY A 665 -23.36 16.36 -17.17
CA GLY A 665 -24.64 16.02 -17.79
C GLY A 665 -25.75 15.77 -16.77
N PHE A 666 -25.50 14.92 -15.76
CA PHE A 666 -26.45 14.64 -14.69
C PHE A 666 -26.70 15.84 -13.80
N GLY A 667 -25.64 16.57 -13.43
CA GLY A 667 -25.77 17.78 -12.62
C GLY A 667 -26.69 18.81 -13.29
N GLY A 668 -26.46 19.09 -14.57
CA GLY A 668 -27.32 19.98 -15.36
C GLY A 668 -28.74 19.43 -15.57
N PHE A 669 -28.86 18.13 -15.88
CA PHE A 669 -30.14 17.46 -16.04
C PHE A 669 -31.04 17.59 -14.80
N PHE A 670 -30.51 17.33 -13.61
CA PHE A 670 -31.29 17.42 -12.37
C PHE A 670 -31.71 18.86 -12.03
N ILE A 671 -30.88 19.86 -12.36
CA ILE A 671 -31.27 21.27 -12.22
C ILE A 671 -32.42 21.60 -13.16
N VAL A 672 -32.30 21.27 -14.45
CA VAL A 672 -33.36 21.52 -15.45
C VAL A 672 -34.63 20.78 -15.08
N LEU A 673 -34.53 19.50 -14.70
CA LEU A 673 -35.66 18.69 -14.27
C LEU A 673 -36.35 19.32 -13.06
N GLY A 674 -35.59 19.76 -12.05
CA GLY A 674 -36.14 20.46 -10.89
C GLY A 674 -36.85 21.76 -11.27
N LEU A 675 -36.28 22.57 -12.17
CA LEU A 675 -36.93 23.80 -12.67
C LEU A 675 -38.23 23.50 -13.43
N VAL A 676 -38.25 22.47 -14.27
CA VAL A 676 -39.44 22.03 -15.01
C VAL A 676 -40.53 21.54 -14.04
N PHE A 677 -40.16 20.75 -13.03
CA PHE A 677 -41.08 20.33 -11.97
C PHE A 677 -41.66 21.52 -11.19
N ASN A 678 -40.87 22.57 -10.96
CA ASN A 678 -41.37 23.79 -10.32
C ASN A 678 -42.43 24.47 -11.19
N PHE A 679 -42.19 24.56 -12.49
CA PHE A 679 -43.06 25.26 -13.43
C PHE A 679 -44.36 24.49 -13.74
N LEU A 680 -44.29 23.17 -13.89
CA LEU A 680 -45.44 22.32 -14.22
C LEU A 680 -46.39 22.08 -13.03
N LEU A 681 -45.91 22.24 -11.80
CA LEU A 681 -46.68 21.97 -10.57
C LEU A 681 -47.01 23.24 -9.77
N LEU A 682 -46.77 24.43 -10.35
CA LEU A 682 -47.37 25.66 -9.82
C LEU A 682 -48.90 25.52 -9.96
N PRO A 683 -49.68 25.54 -8.87
CA PRO A 683 -51.13 25.63 -8.99
C PRO A 683 -51.44 26.93 -9.72
N GLY A 684 -52.33 26.87 -10.71
CA GLY A 684 -52.72 28.01 -11.52
C GLY A 684 -53.10 29.22 -10.67
N LEU A 685 -52.17 30.16 -10.54
CA LEU A 685 -52.47 31.56 -10.27
C LEU A 685 -52.64 32.22 -11.62
N VAL A 686 -53.88 32.17 -12.12
CA VAL A 686 -54.60 33.08 -13.02
C VAL A 686 -55.74 32.25 -13.61
N GLY A 687 -56.96 32.53 -13.13
CA GLY A 687 -58.21 31.86 -13.46
C GLY A 687 -59.22 32.08 -12.36
#